data_AF-A0A0M0J3C3-F1
#
_entry.id   AF-A0A0M0J3C3-F1
#
_cell.length_a   1.000
_cell.length_b   1.000
_cell.length_c   1.000
_cell.angle_alpha   90.00
_cell.angle_beta   90.00
_cell.angle_gamma   90.00
#
_symmetry.space_group_name_H-M   'P 1'
#
loop_
_entity.id
_entity.type
_entity.pdbx_description
1 polymer ?
#
loop_
_entity_poly.entity_id
_entity_poly.type
_entity_poly.pdbx_seq_one_letter_code
_entity_poly.pdbx_strand_id
1 'polypeptide(L)'
;MGAFSCCMGDRSAQDPLPKGEAMTFQSASERHKELLAAIEALPETASGDWQIPEAQLKAAGLEGDVARAKEIVVQFAVWARAASSTFPLVEDAEMQATDFNDYYKLVMSRVQYMYAQATPGGLGYPQCCFQSQLRRRSGFKKDGVERTLGVFDVGRSASRVSCWEVARPVFRAALTAVGARRFDAATIRLLMAQRFPGAAVIENSLAPMADAWTAALDGSPLFTLLPEGADFSGSTEACEVRVVEQHGQAVVLAQGPWFRVTFVETPVLQCMCQFMTGWMCAEGDEDGVAWCNEALVNFALAAHQVQTHVLAPKHAIVAFFSSRRAPHPEFHLLQHLYLAEVWGVARTTSSLLAGRVLGGRGVPQNLIGTSAHEGPMAMIAMHPELDGRFPLSSVLWTVLFWACTGNKAVLTDAFGSATFKYLLAECGLLGEVAMARQDSGQLERFSAIFAEQRRMASDIEAFPMLLEGVQLGYVAFGIGGALGERRRTHTEFSLAAKVTKACYLDPASQAVLTGYAGKLGDFGLGSGSWADYDPQQHEAQARPKVIMSDETDGEAMFERFVRYAAAGDRKHDAEVRGESTPPLLCQQDAHALVRCVRTLAQAAGFEPYPAMRRNLLAYADTVEAAAAQLPTESAEQEVTRDRGGAAPSRALSNSAAVSCTCA
;
A
#
# COMPACT_ATOMS: atom_id res chain seq x y z
N MET A 1 49.96 -19.49 46.94
CA MET A 1 48.56 -19.66 47.39
C MET A 1 47.96 -18.27 47.53
N GLY A 2 47.18 -17.85 46.55
CA GLY A 2 46.56 -16.52 46.53
C GLY A 2 45.26 -16.63 45.73
N ALA A 3 44.14 -16.49 46.43
CA ALA A 3 42.80 -16.52 45.87
C ALA A 3 42.50 -15.18 45.20
N PHE A 4 42.04 -15.22 43.95
CA PHE A 4 41.45 -14.07 43.28
C PHE A 4 39.96 -14.03 43.60
N SER A 5 39.56 -13.01 44.36
CA SER A 5 38.19 -12.69 44.70
C SER A 5 37.49 -12.00 43.52
N CYS A 6 36.25 -12.43 43.32
CA CYS A 6 35.29 -11.96 42.34
C CYS A 6 34.86 -10.51 42.63
N CYS A 7 34.85 -9.65 41.61
CA CYS A 7 34.10 -8.39 41.61
C CYS A 7 33.02 -8.48 40.54
N MET A 8 31.86 -9.02 40.91
CA MET A 8 30.62 -8.74 40.18
C MET A 8 30.18 -7.32 40.56
N GLY A 9 30.34 -6.39 39.63
CA GLY A 9 29.71 -5.08 39.72
C GLY A 9 28.20 -5.22 39.55
N ASP A 10 27.46 -4.86 40.59
CA ASP A 10 26.02 -4.67 40.60
C ASP A 10 25.59 -3.74 39.45
N ARG A 11 24.97 -4.30 38.41
CA ARG A 11 24.16 -3.56 37.43
C ARG A 11 22.69 -3.69 37.82
N SER A 12 22.32 -3.09 38.95
CA SER A 12 20.95 -3.03 39.45
C SER A 12 20.49 -1.58 39.55
N ALA A 13 20.32 -0.94 38.39
CA ALA A 13 19.50 0.24 38.22
C ALA A 13 18.80 0.14 36.85
N GLN A 14 17.91 -0.84 36.71
CA GLN A 14 16.88 -0.78 35.69
C GLN A 14 15.86 0.24 36.20
N ASP A 15 15.64 1.32 35.46
CA ASP A 15 14.47 2.17 35.69
C ASP A 15 13.25 1.27 35.83
N PRO A 16 12.40 1.46 36.85
CA PRO A 16 11.16 0.72 36.93
C PRO A 16 10.42 0.91 35.62
N LEU A 17 10.07 -0.20 34.97
CA LEU A 17 9.07 -0.24 33.90
C LEU A 17 7.97 0.76 34.26
N PRO A 18 7.57 1.66 33.34
CA PRO A 18 6.52 2.62 33.64
C PRO A 18 5.36 1.85 34.24
N LYS A 19 4.93 2.28 35.43
CA LYS A 19 3.74 1.71 36.05
C LYS A 19 2.66 1.83 34.98
N GLY A 20 2.15 0.70 34.50
CA GLY A 20 1.10 0.63 33.47
C GLY A 20 -0.25 1.16 33.96
N GLU A 21 -0.23 2.23 34.74
CA GLU A 21 -1.40 2.98 35.17
C GLU A 21 -1.98 3.68 33.93
N ALA A 22 -2.96 3.00 33.33
CA ALA A 22 -3.99 3.53 32.45
C ALA A 22 -3.52 4.26 31.18
N MET A 23 -2.67 3.64 30.36
CA MET A 23 -2.62 4.09 28.96
C MET A 23 -3.96 3.74 28.28
N THR A 24 -4.74 4.77 27.99
CA THR A 24 -5.93 4.69 27.15
C THR A 24 -5.60 5.20 25.75
N PHE A 25 -6.29 4.67 24.74
CA PHE A 25 -6.26 5.25 23.42
C PHE A 25 -6.79 6.69 23.50
N GLN A 26 -6.04 7.67 22.99
CA GLN A 26 -6.46 9.08 23.03
C GLN A 26 -7.82 9.23 22.34
N SER A 27 -8.75 9.91 23.00
CA SER A 27 -10.07 10.22 22.44
C SER A 27 -9.96 11.28 21.33
N ALA A 28 -10.96 11.33 20.44
CA ALA A 28 -11.08 12.39 19.43
C ALA A 28 -11.01 13.81 20.03
N SER A 29 -11.65 14.04 21.18
CA SER A 29 -11.62 15.34 21.86
C SER A 29 -10.22 15.74 22.35
N GLU A 30 -9.44 14.79 22.87
CA GLU A 30 -8.06 15.05 23.32
C GLU A 30 -7.16 15.41 22.14
N ARG A 31 -7.17 14.59 21.09
CA ARG A 31 -6.40 14.85 19.85
C ARG A 31 -6.76 16.20 19.25
N HIS A 32 -8.05 16.52 19.18
CA HIS A 32 -8.50 17.82 18.68
C HIS A 32 -7.98 18.99 19.51
N LYS A 33 -8.00 18.90 20.84
CA LYS A 33 -7.42 19.93 21.73
C LYS A 33 -5.92 20.08 21.52
N GLU A 34 -5.19 18.98 21.36
CA GLU A 34 -3.75 19.00 21.09
C GLU A 34 -3.45 19.73 19.78
N LEU A 35 -4.19 19.43 18.71
CA LEU A 35 -4.06 20.11 17.43
C LEU A 35 -4.37 21.62 17.54
N LEU A 36 -5.45 22.00 18.23
CA LEU A 36 -5.81 23.40 18.42
C LEU A 36 -4.74 24.17 19.21
N ALA A 37 -4.21 23.57 20.28
CA ALA A 37 -3.11 24.15 21.05
C ALA A 37 -1.85 24.30 20.19
N ALA A 38 -1.55 23.33 19.33
CA ALA A 38 -0.40 23.38 18.44
C ALA A 38 -0.53 24.46 17.37
N ILE A 39 -1.73 24.67 16.82
CA ILE A 39 -2.05 25.77 15.89
C ILE A 39 -1.85 27.12 16.58
N GLU A 40 -2.34 27.26 17.80
CA GLU A 40 -2.21 28.51 18.56
C GLU A 40 -0.74 28.85 18.84
N ALA A 41 0.07 27.84 19.13
CA ALA A 41 1.50 27.95 19.40
C ALA A 41 2.38 28.27 18.17
N LEU A 42 1.83 28.26 16.94
CA LEU A 42 2.59 28.63 15.75
C LEU A 42 3.03 30.12 15.80
N PRO A 43 4.11 30.52 15.14
CA PRO A 43 4.55 31.91 15.16
C PRO A 43 3.57 32.85 14.44
N GLU A 44 3.40 34.07 14.97
CA GLU A 44 2.58 35.13 14.35
C GLU A 44 3.38 36.02 13.40
N THR A 45 4.70 36.11 13.58
CA THR A 45 5.58 36.96 12.78
C THR A 45 6.86 36.24 12.38
N ALA A 46 7.39 36.62 11.22
CA ALA A 46 8.65 36.05 10.71
C ALA A 46 9.89 36.61 11.44
N SER A 47 9.77 37.78 12.07
CA SER A 47 10.87 38.54 12.67
C SER A 47 11.20 38.17 14.14
N GLY A 48 10.84 36.97 14.59
CA GLY A 48 11.07 36.51 15.98
C GLY A 48 12.26 35.56 16.15
N ASP A 49 12.63 35.34 17.42
CA ASP A 49 13.76 34.49 17.88
C ASP A 49 13.50 32.97 17.78
N TRP A 50 12.43 32.56 17.12
CA TRP A 50 12.15 31.14 16.86
C TRP A 50 12.97 30.62 15.67
N GLN A 51 13.18 29.31 15.60
CA GLN A 51 14.00 28.68 14.55
C GLN A 51 13.24 27.52 13.91
N ILE A 52 13.53 27.27 12.64
CA ILE A 52 13.11 26.06 11.94
C ILE A 52 14.31 25.11 11.95
N PRO A 53 14.19 23.90 12.54
CA PRO A 53 15.22 22.88 12.45
C PRO A 53 15.79 22.69 11.03
N GLU A 54 17.12 22.58 10.93
CA GLU A 54 17.84 22.40 9.66
C GLU A 54 17.29 21.22 8.84
N ALA A 55 16.92 20.12 9.51
CA ALA A 55 16.33 18.96 8.87
C ALA A 55 15.00 19.27 8.14
N GLN A 56 14.17 20.17 8.67
CA GLN A 56 12.92 20.59 8.03
C GLN A 56 13.20 21.51 6.83
N LEU A 57 14.18 22.41 6.95
CA LEU A 57 14.62 23.25 5.84
C LEU A 57 15.17 22.40 4.69
N LYS A 58 16.08 21.47 4.97
CA LYS A 58 16.64 20.53 3.99
C LYS A 58 15.57 19.67 3.34
N ALA A 59 14.62 19.16 4.12
CA ALA A 59 13.47 18.38 3.61
C ALA A 59 12.65 19.12 2.56
N ALA A 60 12.45 20.42 2.79
CA ALA A 60 11.70 21.32 1.92
C ALA A 60 12.56 21.98 0.84
N GLY A 61 13.86 21.71 0.78
CA GLY A 61 14.78 22.38 -0.15
C GLY A 61 14.97 23.88 0.14
N LEU A 62 14.87 24.29 1.41
CA LEU A 62 14.93 25.68 1.89
C LEU A 62 16.12 25.95 2.83
N GLU A 63 17.13 25.07 2.87
CA GLU A 63 18.33 25.22 3.72
C GLU A 63 19.11 26.52 3.47
N GLY A 64 19.02 27.08 2.26
CA GLY A 64 19.61 28.38 1.91
C GLY A 64 18.71 29.60 2.11
N ASP A 65 17.45 29.43 2.51
CA ASP A 65 16.45 30.52 2.58
C ASP A 65 15.54 30.41 3.80
N VAL A 66 16.16 30.56 4.98
CA VAL A 66 15.47 30.49 6.29
C VAL A 66 14.42 31.59 6.43
N ALA A 67 14.69 32.79 5.91
CA ALA A 67 13.76 33.92 5.99
C ALA A 67 12.45 33.58 5.26
N ARG A 68 12.55 33.04 4.04
CA ARG A 68 11.38 32.60 3.28
C ARG A 68 10.64 31.47 3.97
N ALA A 69 11.36 30.49 4.52
CA ALA A 69 10.74 29.39 5.27
C ALA A 69 9.91 29.92 6.45
N LYS A 70 10.40 30.92 7.18
CA LYS A 70 9.66 31.56 8.27
C LYS A 70 8.39 32.26 7.78
N GLU A 71 8.45 32.99 6.67
CA GLU A 71 7.27 33.62 6.06
C GLU A 71 6.19 32.60 5.70
N ILE A 72 6.58 31.47 5.11
CA ILE A 72 5.66 30.40 4.72
C ILE A 72 4.92 29.84 5.93
N VAL A 73 5.64 29.55 7.02
CA VAL A 73 5.04 29.03 8.26
C VAL A 73 4.06 30.03 8.86
N VAL A 74 4.41 31.32 8.88
CA VAL A 74 3.51 32.37 9.40
C VAL A 74 2.25 32.51 8.53
N GLN A 75 2.38 32.48 7.21
CA GLN A 75 1.23 32.51 6.29
C GLN A 75 0.29 31.33 6.53
N PHE A 76 0.86 30.13 6.69
CA PHE A 76 0.09 28.95 7.05
C PHE A 76 -0.58 29.10 8.43
N ALA A 77 0.13 29.62 9.43
CA ALA A 77 -0.38 29.79 10.78
C ALA A 77 -1.60 30.74 10.83
N VAL A 78 -1.56 31.84 10.07
CA VAL A 78 -2.70 32.76 9.94
C VAL A 78 -3.91 32.03 9.36
N TRP A 79 -3.71 31.24 8.30
CA TRP A 79 -4.79 30.43 7.72
C TRP A 79 -5.32 29.39 8.71
N ALA A 80 -4.43 28.65 9.38
CA ALA A 80 -4.80 27.55 10.27
C ALA A 80 -5.63 28.03 11.47
N ARG A 81 -5.30 29.19 12.04
CA ARG A 81 -6.10 29.84 13.08
C ARG A 81 -7.48 30.28 12.61
N ALA A 82 -7.60 30.76 11.37
CA ALA A 82 -8.91 31.10 10.81
C ALA A 82 -9.75 29.82 10.59
N ALA A 83 -9.13 28.78 10.03
CA ALA A 83 -9.78 27.51 9.73
C ALA A 83 -10.22 26.75 11.00
N SER A 84 -9.44 26.83 12.09
CA SER A 84 -9.69 26.11 13.36
C SER A 84 -11.07 26.40 13.95
N SER A 85 -11.62 27.60 13.73
CA SER A 85 -12.96 27.99 14.18
C SER A 85 -14.12 27.21 13.53
N THR A 86 -13.88 26.59 12.37
CA THR A 86 -14.88 25.83 11.59
C THR A 86 -14.49 24.36 11.43
N PHE A 87 -13.38 23.97 12.05
CA PHE A 87 -12.73 22.70 11.84
C PHE A 87 -13.56 21.53 12.44
N PRO A 88 -13.86 20.46 11.66
CA PRO A 88 -14.66 19.34 12.16
C PRO A 88 -13.94 18.58 13.29
N LEU A 89 -14.69 18.31 14.36
CA LEU A 89 -14.43 17.16 15.23
C LEU A 89 -15.18 15.96 14.66
N VAL A 90 -14.51 14.81 14.53
CA VAL A 90 -15.12 13.55 14.12
C VAL A 90 -14.99 12.60 15.30
N GLU A 91 -16.09 12.31 15.96
CA GLU A 91 -16.07 11.41 17.11
C GLU A 91 -15.75 9.99 16.67
N ASP A 92 -15.02 9.24 17.51
CA ASP A 92 -14.62 7.87 17.17
C ASP A 92 -15.83 6.95 16.92
N ALA A 93 -16.98 7.26 17.53
CA ALA A 93 -18.26 6.57 17.33
C ALA A 93 -18.94 6.89 15.99
N GLU A 94 -18.58 8.00 15.33
CA GLU A 94 -19.10 8.42 14.02
C GLU A 94 -18.25 7.89 12.85
N MET A 95 -17.11 7.28 13.15
CA MET A 95 -16.24 6.67 12.16
C MET A 95 -16.89 5.46 11.50
N GLN A 96 -16.77 5.38 10.18
CA GLN A 96 -17.35 4.32 9.37
C GLN A 96 -16.28 3.37 8.84
N ALA A 97 -16.69 2.20 8.33
CA ALA A 97 -15.78 1.20 7.78
C ALA A 97 -14.99 1.73 6.55
N THR A 98 -15.55 2.71 5.84
CA THR A 98 -14.89 3.37 4.69
C THR A 98 -13.90 4.46 5.11
N ASP A 99 -13.90 4.91 6.37
CA ASP A 99 -12.97 5.93 6.83
C ASP A 99 -11.55 5.39 6.97
N PHE A 100 -10.57 6.26 6.76
CA PHE A 100 -9.16 5.89 6.59
C PHE A 100 -9.03 4.76 5.59
N ASN A 101 -9.72 4.84 4.46
CA ASN A 101 -9.37 4.06 3.29
C ASN A 101 -9.02 5.02 2.15
N ASP A 102 -8.22 4.51 1.23
CA ASP A 102 -7.92 5.19 -0.02
C ASP A 102 -9.02 4.89 -1.06
N TYR A 103 -9.34 5.84 -1.94
CA TYR A 103 -10.41 5.72 -2.93
C TYR A 103 -10.22 4.53 -3.88
N TYR A 104 -8.98 4.10 -4.11
CA TYR A 104 -8.74 2.89 -4.88
C TYR A 104 -9.41 1.65 -4.27
N LYS A 105 -9.65 1.60 -2.95
CA LYS A 105 -10.34 0.49 -2.28
C LYS A 105 -11.79 0.36 -2.75
N LEU A 106 -12.51 1.46 -2.97
CA LEU A 106 -13.87 1.42 -3.53
C LEU A 106 -13.85 0.90 -4.97
N VAL A 107 -12.87 1.31 -5.78
CA VAL A 107 -12.74 0.88 -7.17
C VAL A 107 -12.34 -0.59 -7.24
N MET A 108 -11.29 -0.98 -6.52
CA MET A 108 -10.76 -2.35 -6.49
C MET A 108 -11.77 -3.32 -5.90
N SER A 109 -12.45 -2.97 -4.81
CA SER A 109 -13.49 -3.81 -4.21
C SER A 109 -14.60 -4.15 -5.21
N ARG A 110 -15.03 -3.21 -6.06
CA ARG A 110 -16.01 -3.48 -7.11
C ARG A 110 -15.47 -4.44 -8.18
N VAL A 111 -14.22 -4.27 -8.61
CA VAL A 111 -13.57 -5.21 -9.56
C VAL A 111 -13.38 -6.59 -8.93
N GLN A 112 -13.01 -6.67 -7.66
CA GLN A 112 -12.87 -7.91 -6.89
C GLN A 112 -14.21 -8.59 -6.69
N TYR A 113 -15.27 -7.83 -6.45
CA TYR A 113 -16.64 -8.35 -6.36
C TYR A 113 -17.05 -8.96 -7.70
N MET A 114 -16.78 -8.29 -8.83
CA MET A 114 -17.01 -8.87 -10.16
C MET A 114 -16.25 -10.17 -10.41
N TYR A 115 -14.97 -10.19 -10.05
CA TYR A 115 -14.17 -11.40 -10.12
C TYR A 115 -14.81 -12.52 -9.28
N ALA A 116 -15.23 -12.18 -8.06
CA ALA A 116 -15.87 -13.12 -7.15
C ALA A 116 -17.22 -13.65 -7.69
N GLN A 117 -18.01 -12.84 -8.41
CA GLN A 117 -19.21 -13.31 -9.11
C GLN A 117 -18.88 -14.24 -10.28
N ALA A 118 -17.73 -14.06 -10.92
CA ALA A 118 -17.30 -14.83 -12.08
C ALA A 118 -16.64 -16.17 -11.72
N THR A 119 -16.15 -16.31 -10.49
CA THR A 119 -15.55 -17.54 -9.97
C THR A 119 -16.56 -18.27 -9.09
N PRO A 120 -17.28 -19.29 -9.58
CA PRO A 120 -18.20 -20.04 -8.75
C PRO A 120 -17.46 -20.90 -7.72
N GLY A 121 -17.99 -21.01 -6.49
CA GLY A 121 -17.57 -22.08 -5.59
C GLY A 121 -18.16 -22.10 -4.18
N GLY A 122 -18.20 -23.28 -3.56
CA GLY A 122 -18.82 -23.57 -2.25
C GLY A 122 -18.26 -22.83 -1.02
N LEU A 123 -17.23 -21.98 -1.20
CA LEU A 123 -16.77 -21.00 -0.19
C LEU A 123 -17.50 -19.64 -0.27
N GLY A 124 -18.45 -19.48 -1.20
CA GLY A 124 -19.12 -18.21 -1.48
C GLY A 124 -18.28 -17.30 -2.37
N TYR A 125 -17.05 -16.95 -1.98
CA TYR A 125 -16.16 -16.00 -2.69
C TYR A 125 -14.66 -16.35 -2.54
N PRO A 126 -13.78 -15.94 -3.47
CA PRO A 126 -12.33 -15.99 -3.28
C PRO A 126 -11.93 -15.25 -1.99
N GLN A 127 -11.15 -15.92 -1.15
CA GLN A 127 -10.70 -15.42 0.13
C GLN A 127 -9.27 -14.93 0.00
N CYS A 128 -8.96 -13.79 0.62
CA CYS A 128 -7.58 -13.30 0.73
C CYS A 128 -7.20 -13.11 2.18
N CYS A 129 -5.91 -13.29 2.48
CA CYS A 129 -5.32 -12.97 3.77
C CYS A 129 -4.34 -11.81 3.59
N PHE A 130 -4.54 -10.75 4.37
CA PHE A 130 -3.63 -9.62 4.52
C PHE A 130 -2.82 -9.81 5.80
N GLN A 131 -1.53 -9.47 5.72
CA GLN A 131 -0.61 -9.50 6.86
C GLN A 131 0.03 -8.12 7.03
N SER A 132 -0.03 -7.58 8.24
CA SER A 132 0.71 -6.37 8.61
C SER A 132 2.19 -6.68 8.87
N GLN A 133 3.05 -5.68 8.70
CA GLN A 133 4.48 -5.79 8.99
C GLN A 133 5.03 -4.45 9.45
N LEU A 134 5.82 -4.49 10.53
CA LEU A 134 6.69 -3.41 10.96
C LEU A 134 8.10 -3.63 10.37
N ARG A 135 8.38 -2.98 9.24
CA ARG A 135 9.60 -3.15 8.45
C ARG A 135 10.84 -2.52 9.09
N ARG A 136 10.64 -1.44 9.84
CA ARG A 136 11.68 -0.77 10.60
C ARG A 136 11.14 -0.49 11.99
N ARG A 137 11.90 -0.88 13.00
CA ARG A 137 11.63 -0.50 14.38
C ARG A 137 11.87 1.00 14.50
N SER A 138 10.87 1.72 14.97
CA SER A 138 11.00 3.18 15.12
C SER A 138 11.82 3.49 16.37
N GLY A 139 12.66 4.52 16.31
CA GLY A 139 13.47 4.96 17.43
C GLY A 139 13.18 6.40 17.81
N PHE A 140 13.35 6.73 19.08
CA PHE A 140 13.29 8.09 19.61
C PHE A 140 14.40 8.35 20.61
N LYS A 141 14.77 9.61 20.80
CA LYS A 141 15.78 10.00 21.79
C LYS A 141 15.09 10.52 23.03
N LYS A 142 15.36 9.91 24.17
CA LYS A 142 14.95 10.42 25.49
C LYS A 142 16.20 10.69 26.30
N ASP A 143 16.34 11.92 26.80
CA ASP A 143 17.51 12.36 27.57
C ASP A 143 18.85 12.11 26.84
N GLY A 144 18.84 12.24 25.50
CA GLY A 144 20.01 11.98 24.65
C GLY A 144 20.29 10.49 24.35
N VAL A 145 19.53 9.57 24.94
CA VAL A 145 19.67 8.12 24.70
C VAL A 145 18.66 7.64 23.66
N GLU A 146 19.14 6.92 22.65
CA GLU A 146 18.29 6.29 21.64
C GLU A 146 17.51 5.12 22.27
N ARG A 147 16.19 5.20 22.18
CA ARG A 147 15.22 4.18 22.58
C ARG A 147 14.52 3.66 21.34
N THR A 148 14.42 2.35 21.20
CA THR A 148 13.61 1.74 20.14
C THR A 148 12.20 1.48 20.66
N LEU A 149 11.19 1.87 19.91
CA LEU A 149 9.79 1.55 20.19
C LEU A 149 9.57 0.04 19.99
N GLY A 150 9.68 -0.70 21.08
CA GLY A 150 9.43 -2.15 21.14
C GLY A 150 8.00 -2.50 21.49
N VAL A 151 7.04 -1.60 21.28
CA VAL A 151 5.64 -1.83 21.69
C VAL A 151 5.04 -3.06 21.01
N PHE A 152 5.46 -3.34 19.78
CA PHE A 152 5.11 -4.56 19.05
C PHE A 152 6.24 -5.61 19.05
N ASP A 153 7.35 -5.41 19.75
CA ASP A 153 8.40 -6.43 19.86
C ASP A 153 7.99 -7.47 20.91
N VAL A 154 8.07 -8.74 20.55
CA VAL A 154 7.73 -9.90 21.39
C VAL A 154 9.05 -10.53 21.86
N GLY A 155 9.46 -10.23 23.09
CA GLY A 155 10.65 -10.83 23.73
C GLY A 155 11.54 -9.85 24.49
N ARG A 156 12.29 -10.36 25.49
CA ARG A 156 13.33 -9.60 26.21
C ARG A 156 14.66 -9.74 25.48
N SER A 157 15.26 -8.63 25.05
CA SER A 157 16.68 -8.63 24.68
C SER A 157 17.47 -8.02 25.83
N ALA A 158 18.76 -8.36 25.98
CA ALA A 158 19.63 -7.78 27.00
C ALA A 158 19.76 -6.24 26.93
N SER A 159 19.31 -5.62 25.83
CA SER A 159 19.25 -4.16 25.62
C SER A 159 17.82 -3.62 25.51
N ARG A 160 16.78 -4.46 25.68
CA ARG A 160 15.39 -4.10 25.34
C ARG A 160 14.38 -4.62 26.35
N VAL A 161 13.55 -3.71 26.82
CA VAL A 161 12.35 -4.03 27.58
C VAL A 161 11.18 -4.02 26.59
N SER A 162 10.66 -5.19 26.23
CA SER A 162 9.38 -5.29 25.54
C SER A 162 8.26 -4.93 26.52
N CYS A 163 7.34 -4.07 26.10
CA CYS A 163 6.12 -3.72 26.82
C CYS A 163 4.86 -4.36 26.20
N TRP A 164 5.04 -5.30 25.25
CA TRP A 164 3.92 -5.88 24.49
C TRP A 164 2.85 -6.50 25.39
N GLU A 165 3.22 -7.21 26.45
CA GLU A 165 2.27 -7.81 27.40
C GLU A 165 1.32 -6.76 28.04
N VAL A 166 1.82 -5.55 28.26
CA VAL A 166 1.02 -4.43 28.81
C VAL A 166 0.24 -3.73 27.70
N ALA A 167 0.84 -3.58 26.52
CA ALA A 167 0.26 -2.89 25.37
C ALA A 167 -0.86 -3.69 24.67
N ARG A 168 -0.76 -5.02 24.67
CA ARG A 168 -1.61 -5.95 23.93
C ARG A 168 -3.11 -5.79 24.23
N PRO A 169 -3.58 -5.73 25.49
CA PRO A 169 -5.01 -5.54 25.76
C PRO A 169 -5.56 -4.21 25.22
N VAL A 170 -4.78 -3.12 25.34
CA VAL A 170 -5.17 -1.78 24.87
C VAL A 170 -5.23 -1.76 23.34
N PHE A 171 -4.22 -2.31 22.67
CA PHE A 171 -4.19 -2.41 21.21
C PHE A 171 -5.34 -3.27 20.67
N ARG A 172 -5.64 -4.41 21.31
CA ARG A 172 -6.78 -5.25 20.93
C ARG A 172 -8.12 -4.55 21.13
N ALA A 173 -8.28 -3.74 22.18
CA ALA A 173 -9.48 -2.93 22.38
C ALA A 173 -9.65 -1.88 21.27
N ALA A 174 -8.56 -1.19 20.89
CA ALA A 174 -8.56 -0.24 19.78
C ALA A 174 -8.92 -0.94 18.44
N LEU A 175 -8.31 -2.09 18.14
CA LEU A 175 -8.67 -2.88 16.96
C LEU A 175 -10.13 -3.35 16.98
N THR A 176 -10.66 -3.71 18.14
CA THR A 176 -12.08 -4.10 18.28
C THR A 176 -13.00 -2.95 17.89
N ALA A 177 -12.69 -1.73 18.35
CA ALA A 177 -13.46 -0.53 18.00
C ALA A 177 -13.37 -0.23 16.49
N VAL A 178 -12.20 -0.39 15.87
CA VAL A 178 -12.00 -0.25 14.41
C VAL A 178 -12.82 -1.28 13.64
N GLY A 179 -12.80 -2.54 14.06
CA GLY A 179 -13.55 -3.64 13.41
C GLY A 179 -15.06 -3.47 13.49
N ALA A 180 -15.56 -2.89 14.59
CA ALA A 180 -16.98 -2.65 14.81
C ALA A 180 -17.58 -1.55 13.92
N ARG A 181 -16.76 -0.71 13.26
CA ARG A 181 -17.23 0.30 12.32
C ARG A 181 -18.00 -0.37 11.18
N ARG A 182 -19.13 0.22 10.79
CA ARG A 182 -20.01 -0.36 9.76
C ARG A 182 -19.88 0.35 8.43
N PHE A 183 -20.11 -0.39 7.35
CA PHE A 183 -20.36 0.20 6.05
C PHE A 183 -21.76 0.81 6.03
N ASP A 184 -21.89 1.96 5.38
CA ASP A 184 -23.15 2.67 5.19
C ASP A 184 -23.32 3.00 3.71
N ALA A 185 -24.43 2.54 3.13
CA ALA A 185 -24.74 2.75 1.72
C ALA A 185 -24.84 4.22 1.34
N ALA A 186 -25.36 5.09 2.22
CA ALA A 186 -25.46 6.52 1.92
C ALA A 186 -24.07 7.16 1.78
N THR A 187 -23.15 6.78 2.67
CA THR A 187 -21.76 7.23 2.63
C THR A 187 -21.03 6.71 1.41
N ILE A 188 -21.18 5.43 1.06
CA ILE A 188 -20.57 4.87 -0.17
C ILE A 188 -21.03 5.67 -1.40
N ARG A 189 -22.33 5.97 -1.52
CA ARG A 189 -22.87 6.78 -2.61
C ARG A 189 -22.33 8.21 -2.60
N LEU A 190 -22.22 8.84 -1.43
CA LEU A 190 -21.62 10.17 -1.28
C LEU A 190 -20.18 10.19 -1.79
N LEU A 191 -19.37 9.20 -1.39
CA LEU A 191 -17.96 9.09 -1.81
C LEU A 191 -17.85 8.86 -3.32
N MET A 192 -18.68 7.99 -3.88
CA MET A 192 -18.75 7.79 -5.33
C MET A 192 -19.11 9.09 -6.06
N ALA A 193 -20.03 9.90 -5.54
CA ALA A 193 -20.39 11.17 -6.15
C ALA A 193 -19.23 12.20 -6.18
N GLN A 194 -18.29 12.11 -5.24
CA GLN A 194 -17.16 13.03 -5.09
C GLN A 194 -15.92 12.70 -5.93
N ARG A 195 -16.03 11.76 -6.88
CA ARG A 195 -14.92 11.43 -7.79
C ARG A 195 -14.37 12.67 -8.50
N PHE A 196 -13.06 12.67 -8.72
CA PHE A 196 -12.41 13.62 -9.64
C PHE A 196 -13.11 13.58 -11.01
N PRO A 197 -13.41 14.72 -11.66
CA PRO A 197 -14.10 14.71 -12.95
C PRO A 197 -13.43 13.85 -14.03
N GLY A 198 -12.08 13.80 -14.05
CA GLY A 198 -11.34 12.92 -14.96
C GLY A 198 -11.49 11.42 -14.67
N ALA A 199 -11.99 11.06 -13.48
CA ALA A 199 -12.32 9.68 -13.09
C ALA A 199 -13.79 9.31 -13.38
N ALA A 200 -14.58 10.17 -14.04
CA ALA A 200 -15.97 9.87 -14.37
C ALA A 200 -16.15 8.58 -15.19
N VAL A 201 -15.19 8.25 -16.05
CA VAL A 201 -15.20 6.99 -16.82
C VAL A 201 -15.24 5.74 -15.92
N ILE A 202 -14.54 5.77 -14.78
CA ILE A 202 -14.50 4.66 -13.81
C ILE A 202 -15.88 4.46 -13.22
N GLU A 203 -16.45 5.54 -12.71
CA GLU A 203 -17.74 5.49 -12.00
C GLU A 203 -18.89 5.16 -12.95
N ASN A 204 -18.85 5.67 -14.18
CA ASN A 204 -19.83 5.31 -15.21
C ASN A 204 -19.72 3.83 -15.62
N SER A 205 -18.50 3.30 -15.72
CA SER A 205 -18.27 1.90 -16.09
C SER A 205 -18.72 0.95 -14.98
N LEU A 206 -18.53 1.32 -13.72
CA LEU A 206 -18.91 0.51 -12.56
C LEU A 206 -20.35 0.75 -12.07
N ALA A 207 -21.06 1.76 -12.58
CA ALA A 207 -22.43 2.07 -12.19
C ALA A 207 -23.38 0.85 -12.25
N PRO A 208 -23.34 -0.03 -13.27
CA PRO A 208 -24.26 -1.16 -13.38
C PRO A 208 -24.22 -2.15 -12.18
N MET A 209 -23.09 -2.27 -11.48
CA MET A 209 -22.95 -3.19 -10.33
C MET A 209 -23.03 -2.47 -8.98
N ALA A 210 -23.08 -1.14 -8.97
CA ALA A 210 -22.88 -0.34 -7.77
C ALA A 210 -23.87 -0.70 -6.66
N ASP A 211 -25.14 -0.92 -7.00
CA ASP A 211 -26.17 -1.26 -6.00
C ASP A 211 -25.99 -2.66 -5.43
N ALA A 212 -25.70 -3.67 -6.26
CA ALA A 212 -25.47 -5.04 -5.80
C ALA A 212 -24.23 -5.14 -4.91
N TRP A 213 -23.15 -4.49 -5.30
CA TRP A 213 -21.93 -4.41 -4.52
C TRP A 213 -22.13 -3.62 -3.21
N THR A 214 -22.83 -2.49 -3.25
CA THR A 214 -23.13 -1.69 -2.05
C THR A 214 -23.98 -2.48 -1.07
N ALA A 215 -25.03 -3.18 -1.56
CA ALA A 215 -25.86 -4.06 -0.74
C ALA A 215 -25.06 -5.21 -0.13
N ALA A 216 -24.02 -5.70 -0.82
CA ALA A 216 -23.10 -6.70 -0.31
C ALA A 216 -22.12 -6.16 0.75
N LEU A 217 -22.08 -4.87 1.04
CA LEU A 217 -21.29 -4.29 2.13
C LEU A 217 -22.15 -3.71 3.24
N ASP A 218 -23.28 -3.11 2.88
CA ASP A 218 -24.11 -2.27 3.75
C ASP A 218 -24.44 -2.94 5.09
N GLY A 219 -24.29 -2.17 6.16
CA GLY A 219 -24.51 -2.62 7.53
C GLY A 219 -23.48 -3.62 8.07
N SER A 220 -22.61 -4.20 7.24
CA SER A 220 -21.59 -5.16 7.71
C SER A 220 -20.50 -4.45 8.52
N PRO A 221 -19.95 -5.09 9.57
CA PRO A 221 -18.76 -4.57 10.24
C PRO A 221 -17.54 -4.65 9.30
N LEU A 222 -16.54 -3.81 9.56
CA LEU A 222 -15.27 -3.85 8.83
C LEU A 222 -14.57 -5.20 9.04
N PHE A 223 -14.53 -5.70 10.28
CA PHE A 223 -14.09 -7.04 10.63
C PHE A 223 -14.50 -7.43 12.05
N THR A 224 -14.46 -8.73 12.35
CA THR A 224 -14.54 -9.26 13.71
C THR A 224 -13.14 -9.60 14.22
N LEU A 225 -12.72 -9.01 15.34
CA LEU A 225 -11.48 -9.40 16.00
C LEU A 225 -11.71 -10.72 16.75
N LEU A 226 -11.00 -11.77 16.35
CA LEU A 226 -11.12 -13.08 16.97
C LEU A 226 -10.43 -13.12 18.34
N PRO A 227 -10.96 -13.90 19.30
CA PRO A 227 -10.26 -14.26 20.51
C PRO A 227 -8.91 -14.93 20.21
N GLU A 228 -8.01 -14.88 21.19
CA GLU A 228 -6.70 -15.51 21.06
C GLU A 228 -6.85 -17.04 21.04
N GLY A 229 -6.15 -17.70 20.11
CA GLY A 229 -6.25 -19.15 19.90
C GLY A 229 -7.52 -19.61 19.18
N ALA A 230 -8.41 -18.69 18.76
CA ALA A 230 -9.54 -19.04 17.92
C ALA A 230 -9.09 -19.59 16.56
N ASP A 231 -9.91 -20.47 15.97
CA ASP A 231 -9.69 -20.95 14.61
C ASP A 231 -9.71 -19.78 13.63
N PHE A 232 -8.73 -19.77 12.73
CA PHE A 232 -8.55 -18.76 11.67
C PHE A 232 -8.54 -19.44 10.31
N SER A 233 -9.43 -20.42 10.14
CA SER A 233 -9.68 -21.12 8.88
C SER A 233 -10.44 -20.24 7.88
N GLY A 234 -11.14 -19.22 8.38
CA GLY A 234 -11.81 -18.18 7.61
C GLY A 234 -13.33 -18.30 7.57
N SER A 235 -14.01 -17.16 7.57
CA SER A 235 -15.43 -17.05 7.27
C SER A 235 -15.67 -16.88 5.76
N THR A 236 -16.70 -17.54 5.24
CA THR A 236 -17.15 -17.38 3.84
C THR A 236 -17.81 -16.01 3.59
N GLU A 237 -18.28 -15.35 4.64
CA GLU A 237 -19.05 -14.11 4.53
C GLU A 237 -18.39 -12.94 5.27
N ALA A 238 -17.76 -13.15 6.42
CA ALA A 238 -17.21 -12.08 7.23
C ALA A 238 -15.70 -11.88 7.04
N CYS A 239 -15.23 -10.67 7.32
CA CYS A 239 -13.81 -10.43 7.55
C CYS A 239 -13.47 -10.74 9.01
N GLU A 240 -12.43 -11.53 9.21
CA GLU A 240 -11.90 -11.91 10.51
C GLU A 240 -10.49 -11.36 10.66
N VAL A 241 -10.16 -10.88 11.85
CA VAL A 241 -8.84 -10.38 12.19
C VAL A 241 -8.31 -11.11 13.40
N ARG A 242 -7.02 -11.42 13.41
CA ARG A 242 -6.30 -11.88 14.59
C ARG A 242 -4.97 -11.15 14.75
N VAL A 243 -4.53 -11.04 16.00
CA VAL A 243 -3.17 -10.60 16.34
C VAL A 243 -2.37 -11.83 16.70
N VAL A 244 -1.24 -12.04 16.04
CA VAL A 244 -0.32 -13.16 16.26
C VAL A 244 1.08 -12.64 16.55
N GLU A 245 1.94 -13.52 17.05
CA GLU A 245 3.34 -13.22 17.30
C GLU A 245 4.18 -13.99 16.26
N GLN A 246 4.90 -13.27 15.41
CA GLN A 246 5.72 -13.82 14.33
C GLN A 246 7.09 -13.13 14.33
N HIS A 247 8.17 -13.91 14.26
CA HIS A 247 9.55 -13.41 14.21
C HIS A 247 9.90 -12.39 15.31
N GLY A 248 9.34 -12.57 16.51
CA GLY A 248 9.54 -11.67 17.64
C GLY A 248 8.81 -10.32 17.49
N GLN A 249 7.73 -10.27 16.71
CA GLN A 249 6.88 -9.10 16.54
C GLN A 249 5.40 -9.45 16.58
N ALA A 250 4.57 -8.52 17.04
CA ALA A 250 3.12 -8.60 16.91
C ALA A 250 2.71 -8.26 15.47
N VAL A 251 1.94 -9.14 14.86
CA VAL A 251 1.47 -9.08 13.48
C VAL A 251 -0.05 -9.17 13.47
N VAL A 252 -0.70 -8.36 12.65
CA VAL A 252 -2.15 -8.42 12.42
C VAL A 252 -2.41 -9.18 11.12
N LEU A 253 -3.17 -10.26 11.22
CA LEU A 253 -3.64 -11.06 10.08
C LEU A 253 -5.13 -10.80 9.88
N ALA A 254 -5.53 -10.51 8.64
CA ALA A 254 -6.92 -10.26 8.28
C ALA A 254 -7.32 -11.17 7.11
N GLN A 255 -8.38 -11.96 7.27
CA GLN A 255 -8.87 -12.89 6.27
C GLN A 255 -10.35 -12.65 5.98
N GLY A 256 -10.76 -12.83 4.72
CA GLY A 256 -12.17 -12.78 4.33
C GLY A 256 -12.34 -12.70 2.82
N PRO A 257 -13.59 -12.54 2.33
CA PRO A 257 -13.85 -12.32 0.92
C PRO A 257 -13.01 -11.16 0.40
N TRP A 258 -12.31 -11.35 -0.72
CA TRP A 258 -11.30 -10.39 -1.18
C TRP A 258 -11.85 -8.95 -1.28
N PHE A 259 -13.05 -8.80 -1.85
CA PHE A 259 -13.72 -7.51 -2.03
C PHE A 259 -14.10 -6.82 -0.71
N ARG A 260 -14.19 -7.56 0.41
CA ARG A 260 -14.46 -6.99 1.75
C ARG A 260 -13.15 -6.75 2.50
N VAL A 261 -12.27 -7.75 2.55
CA VAL A 261 -11.05 -7.70 3.38
C VAL A 261 -10.03 -6.68 2.87
N THR A 262 -10.11 -6.26 1.60
CA THR A 262 -9.30 -5.14 1.07
C THR A 262 -9.43 -3.86 1.91
N PHE A 263 -10.62 -3.57 2.47
CA PHE A 263 -10.87 -2.38 3.29
C PHE A 263 -10.19 -2.42 4.66
N VAL A 264 -9.68 -3.58 5.09
CA VAL A 264 -9.05 -3.76 6.40
C VAL A 264 -7.62 -3.18 6.43
N GLU A 265 -6.93 -3.15 5.28
CA GLU A 265 -5.52 -2.73 5.18
C GLU A 265 -5.27 -1.37 5.83
N THR A 266 -5.92 -0.32 5.33
CA THR A 266 -5.62 1.06 5.71
C THR A 266 -6.04 1.37 7.17
N PRO A 267 -7.25 0.99 7.64
CA PRO A 267 -7.66 1.23 9.03
C PRO A 267 -6.81 0.49 10.06
N VAL A 268 -6.34 -0.73 9.76
CA VAL A 268 -5.43 -1.45 10.67
C VAL A 268 -4.08 -0.75 10.77
N LEU A 269 -3.48 -0.36 9.64
CA LEU A 269 -2.21 0.38 9.64
C LEU A 269 -2.33 1.72 10.37
N GLN A 270 -3.46 2.41 10.17
CA GLN A 270 -3.76 3.67 10.84
C GLN A 270 -3.91 3.48 12.36
N CYS A 271 -4.61 2.44 12.81
CA CYS A 271 -4.71 2.07 14.21
C CYS A 271 -3.34 1.75 14.82
N MET A 272 -2.47 1.05 14.09
CA MET A 272 -1.10 0.77 14.52
C MET A 272 -0.27 2.07 14.65
N CYS A 273 -0.35 2.98 13.67
CA CYS A 273 0.33 4.28 13.73
C CYS A 273 -0.13 5.10 14.94
N GLN A 274 -1.45 5.23 15.13
CA GLN A 274 -2.04 5.92 16.29
C GLN A 274 -1.54 5.36 17.61
N PHE A 275 -1.58 4.04 17.73
CA PHE A 275 -1.16 3.35 18.94
C PHE A 275 0.32 3.58 19.24
N MET A 276 1.18 3.52 18.22
CA MET A 276 2.61 3.78 18.38
C MET A 276 2.91 5.24 18.73
N THR A 277 2.24 6.21 18.10
CA THR A 277 2.39 7.63 18.44
C THR A 277 1.99 7.87 19.90
N GLY A 278 0.82 7.39 20.32
CA GLY A 278 0.38 7.53 21.71
C GLY A 278 1.35 6.87 22.70
N TRP A 279 1.92 5.72 22.33
CA TRP A 279 2.93 5.05 23.16
C TRP A 279 4.23 5.84 23.27
N MET A 280 4.71 6.41 22.17
CA MET A 280 5.90 7.28 22.17
C MET A 280 5.71 8.50 23.07
N CYS A 281 4.54 9.16 23.00
CA CYS A 281 4.24 10.31 23.84
C CYS A 281 4.23 9.93 25.33
N ALA A 282 3.60 8.81 25.70
CA ALA A 282 3.55 8.36 27.09
C ALA A 282 4.93 7.96 27.66
N GLU A 283 5.83 7.43 26.82
CA GLU A 283 7.20 7.09 27.21
C GLU A 283 8.12 8.31 27.34
N GLY A 284 7.62 9.52 27.08
CA GLY A 284 8.34 10.77 27.26
C GLY A 284 9.26 11.15 26.11
N ASP A 285 8.83 10.89 24.87
CA ASP A 285 9.45 11.47 23.67
C ASP A 285 9.12 12.98 23.57
N GLU A 286 7.89 13.31 23.19
CA GLU A 286 7.28 14.65 23.21
C GLU A 286 5.77 14.50 23.45
N ASP A 287 5.09 15.52 23.97
CA ASP A 287 3.63 15.48 24.08
C ASP A 287 2.94 15.63 22.71
N GLY A 288 1.63 15.36 22.66
CA GLY A 288 0.86 15.43 21.41
C GLY A 288 0.83 16.83 20.78
N VAL A 289 0.98 17.90 21.59
CA VAL A 289 1.01 19.29 21.11
C VAL A 289 2.31 19.56 20.36
N ALA A 290 3.46 19.17 20.92
CA ALA A 290 4.76 19.30 20.28
C ALA A 290 4.83 18.48 18.98
N TRP A 291 4.28 17.26 18.98
CA TRP A 291 4.15 16.43 17.77
C TRP A 291 3.34 17.16 16.68
N CYS A 292 2.17 17.70 17.04
CA CYS A 292 1.32 18.43 16.08
C CYS A 292 2.02 19.68 15.55
N ASN A 293 2.75 20.42 16.39
CA ASN A 293 3.44 21.63 15.99
C ASN A 293 4.53 21.35 14.94
N GLU A 294 5.35 20.30 15.15
CA GLU A 294 6.35 19.88 14.16
C GLU A 294 5.69 19.46 12.83
N ALA A 295 4.61 18.68 12.91
CA ALA A 295 3.85 18.23 11.75
C ALA A 295 3.25 19.39 10.95
N LEU A 296 2.70 20.41 11.63
CA LEU A 296 2.16 21.63 11.03
C LEU A 296 3.24 22.42 10.27
N VAL A 297 4.42 22.61 10.86
CA VAL A 297 5.55 23.28 10.21
C VAL A 297 6.01 22.51 8.98
N ASN A 298 6.15 21.19 9.09
CA ASN A 298 6.52 20.32 7.96
C ASN A 298 5.52 20.42 6.81
N PHE A 299 4.23 20.35 7.13
CA PHE A 299 3.17 20.46 6.14
C PHE A 299 3.18 21.83 5.46
N ALA A 300 3.31 22.93 6.21
CA ALA A 300 3.34 24.28 5.66
C ALA A 300 4.44 24.44 4.59
N LEU A 301 5.67 24.02 4.93
CA LEU A 301 6.81 24.12 4.03
C LEU A 301 6.63 23.21 2.80
N ALA A 302 6.28 21.94 3.00
CA ALA A 302 6.10 20.99 1.91
C ALA A 302 4.94 21.39 0.98
N ALA A 303 3.82 21.85 1.54
CA ALA A 303 2.66 22.24 0.75
C ALA A 303 2.91 23.49 -0.09
N HIS A 304 3.65 24.46 0.46
CA HIS A 304 4.09 25.64 -0.30
C HIS A 304 5.00 25.26 -1.47
N GLN A 305 5.92 24.33 -1.23
CA GLN A 305 6.85 23.85 -2.26
C GLN A 305 6.12 23.15 -3.41
N VAL A 306 5.15 22.27 -3.10
CA VAL A 306 4.29 21.64 -4.12
C VAL A 306 3.49 22.70 -4.89
N GLN A 307 2.91 23.67 -4.19
CA GLN A 307 2.16 24.75 -4.83
C GLN A 307 3.01 25.55 -5.81
N THR A 308 4.22 25.95 -5.40
CA THR A 308 5.12 26.80 -6.18
C THR A 308 5.75 26.07 -7.36
N HIS A 309 6.19 24.83 -7.18
CA HIS A 309 7.02 24.14 -8.17
C HIS A 309 6.27 23.13 -9.03
N VAL A 310 5.08 22.67 -8.61
CA VAL A 310 4.30 21.66 -9.35
C VAL A 310 2.99 22.23 -9.85
N LEU A 311 2.23 22.91 -8.98
CA LEU A 311 0.89 23.40 -9.34
C LEU A 311 0.92 24.73 -10.10
N ALA A 312 1.77 25.68 -9.72
CA ALA A 312 1.84 27.00 -10.36
C ALA A 312 2.19 26.93 -11.86
N PRO A 313 3.08 26.01 -12.33
CA PRO A 313 3.30 25.78 -13.75
C PRO A 313 2.08 25.21 -14.50
N LYS A 314 1.00 24.77 -13.82
CA LYS A 314 -0.24 24.18 -14.37
C LYS A 314 -0.03 22.92 -15.23
N HIS A 315 1.06 22.19 -15.05
CA HIS A 315 1.41 21.06 -15.91
C HIS A 315 1.16 19.67 -15.31
N ALA A 316 0.83 19.58 -14.02
CA ALA A 316 0.72 18.29 -13.33
C ALA A 316 -0.52 18.15 -12.44
N ILE A 317 -1.02 16.91 -12.35
CA ILE A 317 -2.04 16.52 -11.38
C ILE A 317 -1.34 16.13 -10.08
N VAL A 318 -1.77 16.69 -8.95
CA VAL A 318 -1.26 16.28 -7.63
C VAL A 318 -2.38 15.61 -6.85
N ALA A 319 -2.06 14.42 -6.32
CA ALA A 319 -2.93 13.62 -5.49
C ALA A 319 -2.31 13.45 -4.09
N PHE A 320 -3.08 13.75 -3.05
CA PHE A 320 -2.65 13.52 -1.67
C PHE A 320 -3.00 12.09 -1.22
N PHE A 321 -1.98 11.28 -0.90
CA PHE A 321 -2.03 9.83 -0.64
C PHE A 321 -1.49 9.47 0.76
N SER A 322 -2.11 9.95 1.83
CA SER A 322 -1.53 9.81 3.18
C SER A 322 -2.35 8.97 4.17
N SER A 323 -3.56 8.52 3.81
CA SER A 323 -4.49 7.89 4.76
C SER A 323 -3.95 6.68 5.53
N ARG A 324 -3.00 5.92 4.97
CA ARG A 324 -2.42 4.70 5.59
C ARG A 324 -1.51 4.95 6.78
N ARG A 325 -0.92 6.14 6.91
CA ARG A 325 0.08 6.44 7.94
C ARG A 325 -0.19 7.74 8.68
N ALA A 326 -1.44 8.20 8.68
CA ALA A 326 -1.88 9.37 9.40
C ALA A 326 -2.22 9.01 10.87
N PRO A 327 -1.32 9.23 11.85
CA PRO A 327 -1.62 8.92 13.25
C PRO A 327 -2.64 9.90 13.85
N HIS A 328 -2.92 11.02 13.21
CA HIS A 328 -3.78 12.06 13.77
C HIS A 328 -4.90 12.43 12.78
N PRO A 329 -6.12 11.89 12.95
CA PRO A 329 -7.28 12.10 12.07
C PRO A 329 -7.61 13.57 11.81
N GLU A 330 -7.55 14.37 12.87
CA GLU A 330 -7.86 15.78 12.86
C GLU A 330 -6.77 16.55 12.10
N PHE A 331 -5.49 16.25 12.30
CA PHE A 331 -4.43 16.84 11.48
C PHE A 331 -4.58 16.45 10.00
N HIS A 332 -4.92 15.19 9.71
CA HIS A 332 -5.19 14.71 8.37
C HIS A 332 -6.32 15.51 7.70
N LEU A 333 -7.46 15.68 8.38
CA LEU A 333 -8.56 16.51 7.90
C LEU A 333 -8.17 17.99 7.70
N LEU A 334 -7.30 18.56 8.55
CA LEU A 334 -6.79 19.92 8.40
C LEU A 334 -5.94 20.05 7.14
N GLN A 335 -5.05 19.10 6.87
CA GLN A 335 -4.31 19.05 5.61
C GLN A 335 -5.29 19.00 4.45
N HIS A 336 -6.30 18.12 4.50
CA HIS A 336 -7.27 18.03 3.42
C HIS A 336 -8.11 19.30 3.24
N LEU A 337 -8.37 20.07 4.30
CA LEU A 337 -9.03 21.36 4.20
C LEU A 337 -8.12 22.41 3.55
N TYR A 338 -6.87 22.54 4.02
CA TYR A 338 -5.87 23.45 3.44
C TYR A 338 -5.74 23.26 1.94
N LEU A 339 -5.56 22.01 1.53
CA LEU A 339 -5.39 21.67 0.14
C LEU A 339 -6.64 22.02 -0.69
N ALA A 340 -7.85 21.96 -0.13
CA ALA A 340 -9.08 22.30 -0.86
C ALA A 340 -9.19 23.81 -1.08
N GLU A 341 -8.87 24.59 -0.06
CA GLU A 341 -8.98 26.04 -0.08
C GLU A 341 -7.82 26.72 -0.81
N VAL A 342 -6.60 26.20 -0.64
CA VAL A 342 -5.37 26.86 -1.11
C VAL A 342 -4.89 26.32 -2.46
N TRP A 343 -4.97 25.01 -2.72
CA TRP A 343 -4.56 24.45 -4.01
C TRP A 343 -5.69 24.46 -5.05
N GLY A 344 -6.95 24.50 -4.61
CA GLY A 344 -8.12 24.59 -5.48
C GLY A 344 -8.33 23.37 -6.38
N VAL A 345 -8.92 23.60 -7.56
CA VAL A 345 -9.45 22.54 -8.45
C VAL A 345 -8.40 21.60 -9.07
N ALA A 346 -7.13 21.99 -9.09
CA ALA A 346 -6.04 21.14 -9.62
C ALA A 346 -5.68 19.98 -8.68
N ARG A 347 -6.25 19.97 -7.48
CA ARG A 347 -5.97 19.00 -6.42
C ARG A 347 -6.95 17.83 -6.45
N THR A 348 -6.39 16.66 -6.17
CA THR A 348 -7.12 15.40 -5.92
C THR A 348 -6.67 14.77 -4.60
N THR A 349 -7.45 13.85 -4.05
CA THR A 349 -7.09 13.10 -2.84
C THR A 349 -7.54 11.64 -2.94
N SER A 350 -6.84 10.72 -2.28
CA SER A 350 -7.35 9.36 -2.07
C SER A 350 -8.19 9.20 -0.80
N SER A 351 -8.12 10.11 0.18
CA SER A 351 -8.74 9.95 1.49
C SER A 351 -10.27 9.93 1.44
N LEU A 352 -10.86 8.77 1.76
CA LEU A 352 -12.30 8.62 1.92
C LEU A 352 -12.83 9.32 3.17
N LEU A 353 -12.02 9.43 4.23
CA LEU A 353 -12.40 10.18 5.44
C LEU A 353 -12.62 11.66 5.09
N ALA A 354 -11.66 12.27 4.40
CA ALA A 354 -11.80 13.66 3.94
C ALA A 354 -12.98 13.81 2.99
N GLY A 355 -13.15 12.88 2.05
CA GLY A 355 -14.31 12.82 1.15
C GLY A 355 -15.63 12.86 1.93
N ARG A 356 -15.81 11.98 2.90
CA ARG A 356 -17.05 11.91 3.69
C ARG A 356 -17.26 13.18 4.52
N VAL A 357 -16.27 13.56 5.33
CA VAL A 357 -16.41 14.61 6.35
C VAL A 357 -16.45 16.01 5.74
N LEU A 358 -15.47 16.35 4.89
CA LEU A 358 -15.39 17.68 4.29
C LEU A 358 -16.38 17.80 3.12
N GLY A 359 -16.53 16.74 2.31
CA GLY A 359 -17.48 16.74 1.21
C GLY A 359 -18.94 16.74 1.67
N GLY A 360 -19.26 16.09 2.80
CA GLY A 360 -20.57 16.22 3.45
C GLY A 360 -20.89 17.64 3.92
N ARG A 361 -19.87 18.49 4.07
CA ARG A 361 -19.98 19.93 4.38
C ARG A 361 -19.90 20.82 3.13
N GLY A 362 -19.93 20.24 1.94
CA GLY A 362 -19.88 20.98 0.68
C GLY A 362 -18.47 21.39 0.24
N VAL A 363 -17.40 20.88 0.85
CA VAL A 363 -16.01 21.12 0.41
C VAL A 363 -15.58 20.02 -0.55
N PRO A 364 -15.47 20.28 -1.87
CA PRO A 364 -15.16 19.23 -2.85
C PRO A 364 -13.77 18.63 -2.62
N GLN A 365 -13.68 17.29 -2.63
CA GLN A 365 -12.40 16.59 -2.43
C GLN A 365 -11.79 16.00 -3.71
N ASN A 366 -12.54 15.82 -4.81
CA ASN A 366 -12.02 15.25 -6.06
C ASN A 366 -11.28 13.92 -5.84
N LEU A 367 -12.01 12.88 -5.44
CA LEU A 367 -11.41 11.59 -5.09
C LEU A 367 -10.76 10.90 -6.30
N ILE A 368 -9.55 10.38 -6.14
CA ILE A 368 -8.79 9.69 -7.17
C ILE A 368 -8.08 8.44 -6.63
N GLY A 369 -7.89 7.45 -7.49
CA GLY A 369 -7.15 6.23 -7.20
C GLY A 369 -6.74 5.49 -8.47
N THR A 370 -5.72 4.65 -8.35
CA THR A 370 -5.29 3.71 -9.40
C THR A 370 -5.47 2.28 -8.90
N SER A 371 -5.24 1.26 -9.73
CA SER A 371 -5.04 -0.09 -9.19
C SER A 371 -3.87 -0.12 -8.18
N ALA A 372 -3.90 -1.05 -7.23
CA ALA A 372 -2.83 -1.31 -6.26
C ALA A 372 -2.23 -2.71 -6.46
N HIS A 373 -1.05 -2.95 -5.85
CA HIS A 373 -0.32 -4.22 -5.98
C HIS A 373 -1.10 -5.44 -5.49
N GLU A 374 -2.08 -5.27 -4.60
CA GLU A 374 -2.88 -6.39 -4.10
C GLU A 374 -3.59 -7.17 -5.22
N GLY A 375 -3.90 -6.52 -6.35
CA GLY A 375 -4.48 -7.14 -7.55
C GLY A 375 -3.56 -8.21 -8.15
N PRO A 376 -2.40 -7.82 -8.71
CA PRO A 376 -1.40 -8.75 -9.21
C PRO A 376 -0.95 -9.78 -8.15
N MET A 377 -0.83 -9.36 -6.89
CA MET A 377 -0.45 -10.27 -5.79
C MET A 377 -1.51 -11.33 -5.49
N ALA A 378 -2.80 -11.01 -5.57
CA ALA A 378 -3.83 -12.02 -5.43
C ALA A 378 -3.88 -12.93 -6.66
N MET A 379 -3.72 -12.37 -7.87
CA MET A 379 -3.77 -13.15 -9.11
C MET A 379 -2.62 -14.16 -9.22
N ILE A 380 -1.41 -13.86 -8.73
CA ILE A 380 -0.31 -14.84 -8.73
C ILE A 380 -0.59 -16.05 -7.82
N ALA A 381 -1.39 -15.83 -6.77
CA ALA A 381 -1.83 -16.89 -5.87
C ALA A 381 -3.02 -17.67 -6.45
N MET A 382 -3.94 -17.00 -7.15
CA MET A 382 -5.15 -17.60 -7.70
C MET A 382 -4.97 -18.25 -9.08
N HIS A 383 -3.95 -17.84 -9.84
CA HIS A 383 -3.68 -18.31 -11.19
C HIS A 383 -2.22 -18.76 -11.39
N PRO A 384 -1.70 -19.67 -10.55
CA PRO A 384 -0.30 -20.12 -10.65
C PRO A 384 0.01 -20.77 -12.01
N GLU A 385 -0.99 -21.25 -12.74
CA GLU A 385 -0.86 -21.80 -14.09
C GLU A 385 -0.42 -20.77 -15.14
N LEU A 386 -0.70 -19.48 -14.91
CA LEU A 386 -0.24 -18.40 -15.78
C LEU A 386 1.19 -17.98 -15.49
N ASP A 387 1.71 -18.30 -14.30
CA ASP A 387 2.94 -17.71 -13.78
C ASP A 387 4.12 -18.68 -13.75
N GLY A 388 4.11 -19.69 -14.61
CA GLY A 388 5.19 -20.67 -14.69
C GLY A 388 6.54 -20.06 -15.11
N ARG A 389 6.54 -19.21 -16.14
CA ARG A 389 7.74 -18.56 -16.68
C ARG A 389 7.85 -17.07 -16.36
N PHE A 390 6.73 -16.36 -16.43
CA PHE A 390 6.64 -14.92 -16.18
C PHE A 390 5.30 -14.61 -15.52
N PRO A 391 5.17 -13.50 -14.77
CA PRO A 391 4.00 -13.21 -13.95
C PRO A 391 2.79 -12.69 -14.76
N LEU A 392 2.29 -13.47 -15.72
CA LEU A 392 1.18 -13.14 -16.61
C LEU A 392 -0.15 -12.92 -15.90
N SER A 393 -0.34 -13.47 -14.71
CA SER A 393 -1.50 -13.17 -13.87
C SER A 393 -1.58 -11.67 -13.51
N SER A 394 -0.46 -10.94 -13.57
CA SER A 394 -0.44 -9.47 -13.46
C SER A 394 -1.10 -8.79 -14.67
N VAL A 395 -0.94 -9.36 -15.88
CA VAL A 395 -1.62 -8.90 -17.09
C VAL A 395 -3.10 -9.25 -17.03
N LEU A 396 -3.46 -10.45 -16.53
CA LEU A 396 -4.85 -10.83 -16.26
C LEU A 396 -5.56 -9.82 -15.36
N TRP A 397 -4.95 -9.45 -14.22
CA TRP A 397 -5.50 -8.41 -13.35
C TRP A 397 -5.71 -7.10 -14.11
N THR A 398 -4.72 -6.70 -14.91
CA THR A 398 -4.74 -5.43 -15.65
C THR A 398 -5.89 -5.38 -16.66
N VAL A 399 -6.08 -6.42 -17.47
CA VAL A 399 -7.18 -6.47 -18.44
C VAL A 399 -8.54 -6.55 -17.77
N LEU A 400 -8.64 -7.24 -16.62
CA LEU A 400 -9.85 -7.27 -15.80
C LEU A 400 -10.19 -5.88 -15.26
N PHE A 401 -9.21 -5.21 -14.66
CA PHE A 401 -9.36 -3.85 -14.13
C PHE A 401 -9.77 -2.88 -15.25
N TRP A 402 -9.12 -2.97 -16.41
CA TRP A 402 -9.43 -2.17 -17.58
C TRP A 402 -10.83 -2.41 -18.14
N ALA A 403 -11.25 -3.67 -18.24
CA ALA A 403 -12.57 -4.02 -18.76
C ALA A 403 -13.69 -3.51 -17.85
N CYS A 404 -13.47 -3.53 -16.53
CA CYS A 404 -14.44 -3.07 -15.54
C CYS A 404 -14.47 -1.55 -15.34
N THR A 405 -13.33 -0.86 -15.48
CA THR A 405 -13.20 0.56 -15.10
C THR A 405 -12.96 1.51 -16.26
N GLY A 406 -12.48 1.01 -17.41
CA GLY A 406 -11.96 1.85 -18.49
C GLY A 406 -10.68 2.62 -18.12
N ASN A 407 -10.18 2.53 -16.88
CA ASN A 407 -8.99 3.23 -16.45
C ASN A 407 -7.73 2.50 -16.95
N LYS A 408 -7.03 3.15 -17.88
CA LYS A 408 -5.82 2.64 -18.54
C LYS A 408 -4.51 2.98 -17.82
N ALA A 409 -4.58 3.42 -16.58
CA ALA A 409 -3.39 3.52 -15.74
C ALA A 409 -2.91 2.12 -15.33
N VAL A 410 -1.59 1.94 -15.23
CA VAL A 410 -0.95 0.69 -14.79
C VAL A 410 -0.02 0.93 -13.63
N LEU A 411 0.10 -0.08 -12.76
CA LEU A 411 1.06 -0.15 -11.68
C LEU A 411 1.95 -1.37 -11.94
N THR A 412 3.24 -1.13 -12.16
CA THR A 412 4.08 -2.02 -12.98
C THR A 412 5.12 -2.79 -12.18
N ASP A 413 5.45 -2.31 -10.98
CA ASP A 413 6.57 -2.77 -10.16
C ASP A 413 6.19 -3.91 -9.20
N ALA A 414 5.07 -4.62 -9.40
CA ALA A 414 4.74 -5.78 -8.57
C ALA A 414 5.86 -6.83 -8.58
N PHE A 415 6.36 -7.11 -9.79
CA PHE A 415 7.39 -8.12 -10.09
C PHE A 415 8.45 -7.60 -11.08
N GLY A 416 8.64 -6.28 -11.14
CA GLY A 416 9.57 -5.59 -12.05
C GLY A 416 8.88 -4.83 -13.18
N SER A 417 9.12 -3.51 -13.24
CA SER A 417 8.48 -2.61 -14.21
C SER A 417 8.85 -2.93 -15.66
N ALA A 418 10.11 -3.23 -15.95
CA ALA A 418 10.56 -3.61 -17.28
C ALA A 418 9.89 -4.91 -17.75
N THR A 419 9.84 -5.92 -16.87
CA THR A 419 9.17 -7.19 -17.15
C THR A 419 7.71 -6.96 -17.53
N PHE A 420 6.98 -6.21 -16.69
CA PHE A 420 5.57 -5.93 -16.95
C PHE A 420 5.34 -5.15 -18.26
N LYS A 421 6.19 -4.18 -18.59
CA LYS A 421 6.15 -3.47 -19.89
C LYS A 421 6.23 -4.45 -21.06
N TYR A 422 7.20 -5.37 -21.05
CA TYR A 422 7.39 -6.32 -22.15
C TYR A 422 6.27 -7.35 -22.23
N LEU A 423 5.74 -7.81 -21.10
CA LEU A 423 4.54 -8.65 -21.10
C LEU A 423 3.35 -7.95 -21.77
N LEU A 424 3.14 -6.66 -21.49
CA LEU A 424 2.09 -5.89 -22.18
C LEU A 424 2.39 -5.71 -23.67
N ALA A 425 3.64 -5.44 -24.04
CA ALA A 425 4.02 -5.25 -25.44
C ALA A 425 3.80 -6.53 -26.26
N GLU A 426 4.25 -7.67 -25.75
CA GLU A 426 4.15 -8.99 -26.38
C GLU A 426 2.71 -9.51 -26.42
N CYS A 427 1.84 -9.04 -25.51
CA CYS A 427 0.40 -9.25 -25.55
C CYS A 427 -0.34 -8.27 -26.48
N GLY A 428 0.34 -7.31 -27.11
CA GLY A 428 -0.29 -6.27 -27.94
C GLY A 428 -1.08 -5.20 -27.17
N LEU A 429 -0.85 -5.09 -25.85
CA LEU A 429 -1.61 -4.25 -24.93
C LEU A 429 -0.87 -2.97 -24.50
N LEU A 430 0.43 -2.83 -24.77
CA LEU A 430 1.20 -1.65 -24.32
C LEU A 430 0.64 -0.34 -24.88
N GLY A 431 0.13 -0.34 -26.11
CA GLY A 431 -0.47 0.84 -26.75
C GLY A 431 -1.74 1.35 -26.07
N GLU A 432 -2.40 0.52 -25.25
CA GLU A 432 -3.58 0.90 -24.48
C GLU A 432 -3.21 1.65 -23.19
N VAL A 433 -1.95 1.63 -22.75
CA VAL A 433 -1.51 2.23 -21.49
C VAL A 433 -1.56 3.75 -21.58
N ALA A 434 -2.51 4.36 -20.87
CA ALA A 434 -2.63 5.83 -20.83
C ALA A 434 -1.66 6.47 -19.83
N MET A 435 -1.25 5.75 -18.79
CA MET A 435 -0.34 6.24 -17.77
C MET A 435 0.35 5.10 -17.01
N ALA A 436 1.67 5.15 -16.87
CA ALA A 436 2.43 4.24 -16.02
C ALA A 436 2.74 4.89 -14.67
N ARG A 437 2.39 4.22 -13.57
CA ARG A 437 2.62 4.69 -12.19
C ARG A 437 3.86 4.03 -11.60
N GLN A 438 4.83 4.86 -11.21
CA GLN A 438 6.02 4.49 -10.46
C GLN A 438 5.72 4.48 -8.96
N ASP A 439 5.98 3.35 -8.29
CA ASP A 439 5.75 3.14 -6.85
C ASP A 439 6.93 2.44 -6.15
N SER A 440 8.07 2.32 -6.84
CA SER A 440 9.39 1.96 -6.31
C SER A 440 10.48 2.16 -7.38
N GLY A 441 11.76 2.01 -7.00
CA GLY A 441 12.89 2.20 -7.91
C GLY A 441 13.24 3.66 -8.18
N GLN A 442 14.21 3.89 -9.07
CA GLN A 442 14.66 5.25 -9.44
C GLN A 442 13.73 5.89 -10.48
N LEU A 443 13.46 7.20 -10.34
CA LEU A 443 12.61 7.94 -11.27
C LEU A 443 13.21 7.98 -12.68
N GLU A 444 14.52 8.21 -12.80
CA GLU A 444 15.22 8.21 -14.09
C GLU A 444 15.08 6.87 -14.81
N ARG A 445 15.35 5.76 -14.10
CA ARG A 445 15.23 4.41 -14.66
C ARG A 445 13.81 4.10 -15.11
N PHE A 446 12.82 4.42 -14.28
CA PHE A 446 11.42 4.22 -14.64
C PHE A 446 11.02 5.04 -15.88
N SER A 447 11.52 6.28 -15.98
CA SER A 447 11.33 7.14 -17.15
C SER A 447 11.92 6.53 -18.43
N ALA A 448 13.10 5.90 -18.33
CA ALA A 448 13.72 5.18 -19.45
C ALA A 448 12.90 3.94 -19.87
N ILE A 449 12.36 3.17 -18.91
CA ILE A 449 11.52 2.01 -19.19
C ILE A 449 10.25 2.44 -19.93
N PHE A 450 9.53 3.44 -19.42
CA PHE A 450 8.28 3.95 -19.97
C PHE A 450 8.46 5.30 -20.70
N ALA A 451 9.41 5.36 -21.63
CA ALA A 451 9.77 6.60 -22.32
C ALA A 451 8.61 7.23 -23.11
N GLU A 452 7.74 6.39 -23.69
CA GLU A 452 6.64 6.80 -24.59
C GLU A 452 5.31 7.03 -23.87
N GLN A 453 5.12 6.48 -22.67
CA GLN A 453 3.89 6.60 -21.90
C GLN A 453 3.92 7.83 -21.00
N ARG A 454 2.74 8.38 -20.68
CA ARG A 454 2.63 9.36 -19.59
C ARG A 454 2.98 8.70 -18.27
N ARG A 455 3.64 9.43 -17.38
CA ARG A 455 4.17 8.88 -16.12
C ARG A 455 3.60 9.58 -14.90
N MET A 456 3.33 8.80 -13.86
CA MET A 456 2.98 9.26 -12.52
C MET A 456 4.04 8.78 -11.52
N ALA A 457 4.51 9.65 -10.64
CA ALA A 457 5.40 9.28 -9.54
C ALA A 457 4.58 9.26 -8.25
N SER A 458 4.61 8.15 -7.51
CA SER A 458 3.89 8.05 -6.22
C SER A 458 4.75 7.62 -5.03
N ASP A 459 6.00 7.22 -5.27
CA ASP A 459 6.98 6.96 -4.21
C ASP A 459 7.80 8.23 -3.90
N ILE A 460 7.11 9.34 -3.63
CA ILE A 460 7.75 10.65 -3.34
C ILE A 460 7.91 10.80 -1.82
N GLU A 461 9.15 10.70 -1.35
CA GLU A 461 9.48 10.79 0.08
C GLU A 461 10.00 12.17 0.52
N ALA A 462 10.48 12.99 -0.42
CA ALA A 462 11.04 14.30 -0.17
C ALA A 462 10.86 15.24 -1.36
N PHE A 463 10.97 16.55 -1.11
CA PHE A 463 10.80 17.56 -2.15
C PHE A 463 11.81 17.45 -3.33
N PRO A 464 13.10 17.11 -3.13
CA PRO A 464 14.02 16.93 -4.26
C PRO A 464 13.55 15.87 -5.28
N MET A 465 12.93 14.78 -4.83
CA MET A 465 12.38 13.74 -5.72
C MET A 465 11.20 14.28 -6.55
N LEU A 466 10.41 15.18 -5.97
CA LEU A 466 9.33 15.85 -6.69
C LEU A 466 9.87 16.69 -7.84
N LEU A 467 10.92 17.48 -7.58
CA LEU A 467 11.59 18.29 -8.60
C LEU A 467 12.24 17.42 -9.69
N GLU A 468 12.90 16.34 -9.30
CA GLU A 468 13.46 15.36 -10.23
C GLU A 468 12.37 14.79 -11.15
N GLY A 469 11.23 14.38 -10.60
CA GLY A 469 10.10 13.89 -11.38
C GLY A 469 9.56 14.94 -12.37
N VAL A 470 9.46 16.21 -11.96
CA VAL A 470 9.09 17.32 -12.86
C VAL A 470 10.11 17.46 -14.01
N GLN A 471 11.41 17.40 -13.71
CA GLN A 471 12.49 17.48 -14.71
C GLN A 471 12.47 16.29 -15.68
N LEU A 472 12.09 15.09 -15.21
CA LEU A 472 11.94 13.87 -16.00
C LEU A 472 10.61 13.80 -16.79
N GLY A 473 9.79 14.85 -16.72
CA GLY A 473 8.54 14.98 -17.49
C GLY A 473 7.37 14.18 -16.94
N TYR A 474 7.37 13.86 -15.64
CA TYR A 474 6.20 13.27 -15.00
C TYR A 474 5.04 14.28 -14.98
N VAL A 475 3.83 13.78 -15.28
CA VAL A 475 2.62 14.63 -15.43
C VAL A 475 1.64 14.48 -14.28
N ALA A 476 1.93 13.58 -13.34
CA ALA A 476 1.12 13.35 -12.15
C ALA A 476 1.98 12.92 -10.97
N PHE A 477 1.59 13.33 -9.77
CA PHE A 477 2.31 13.07 -8.53
C PHE A 477 1.36 12.60 -7.44
N GLY A 478 1.63 11.45 -6.85
CA GLY A 478 1.04 10.98 -5.60
C GLY A 478 1.96 11.32 -4.45
N ILE A 479 1.53 12.16 -3.52
CA ILE A 479 2.36 12.63 -2.40
C ILE A 479 1.68 12.22 -1.11
N GLY A 480 2.37 11.47 -0.25
CA GLY A 480 1.84 11.01 1.05
C GLY A 480 2.64 11.60 2.21
N GLY A 481 3.48 10.77 2.82
CA GLY A 481 4.30 11.13 3.99
C GLY A 481 5.23 12.35 3.80
N ALA A 482 5.56 12.73 2.57
CA ALA A 482 6.34 13.94 2.28
C ALA A 482 5.62 15.25 2.68
N LEU A 483 4.28 15.25 2.84
CA LEU A 483 3.48 16.41 3.25
C LEU A 483 3.30 16.54 4.77
N GLY A 484 4.25 16.02 5.56
CA GLY A 484 4.34 16.41 6.98
C GLY A 484 3.56 15.55 7.97
N GLU A 485 3.03 14.39 7.57
CA GLU A 485 2.59 13.36 8.54
C GLU A 485 3.77 12.63 9.22
N ARG A 486 5.01 13.01 8.86
CA ARG A 486 6.27 12.50 9.43
C ARG A 486 6.82 13.49 10.48
N ARG A 487 7.20 12.98 11.66
CA ARG A 487 8.10 13.65 12.61
C ARG A 487 9.54 13.32 12.17
N ARG A 488 10.41 14.30 11.88
CA ARG A 488 11.73 14.05 11.23
C ARG A 488 12.90 13.96 12.19
N THR A 489 12.72 14.30 13.46
CA THR A 489 13.61 13.84 14.54
C THR A 489 13.53 12.32 14.75
N HIS A 490 12.51 11.67 14.17
CA HIS A 490 12.25 10.23 14.20
C HIS A 490 12.14 9.63 12.80
N THR A 491 12.35 8.33 12.67
CA THR A 491 11.99 7.61 11.44
C THR A 491 10.48 7.42 11.37
N GLU A 492 9.85 7.73 10.23
CA GLU A 492 8.44 7.37 9.97
C GLU A 492 8.20 5.89 10.32
N PHE A 493 7.03 5.58 10.87
CA PHE A 493 6.59 4.19 11.04
C PHE A 493 6.61 3.48 9.70
N SER A 494 7.59 2.59 9.52
CA SER A 494 7.70 1.78 8.32
C SER A 494 6.75 0.60 8.45
N LEU A 495 5.47 0.88 8.19
CA LEU A 495 4.38 -0.07 8.22
C LEU A 495 3.88 -0.39 6.81
N ALA A 496 3.47 -1.64 6.62
CA ALA A 496 2.77 -2.11 5.44
C ALA A 496 1.81 -3.24 5.81
N ALA A 497 0.75 -3.41 5.03
CA ALA A 497 -0.04 -4.62 5.01
C ALA A 497 -0.15 -5.12 3.57
N LYS A 498 -0.05 -6.44 3.36
CA LYS A 498 0.01 -7.06 2.03
C LYS A 498 -0.78 -8.35 1.99
N VAL A 499 -1.34 -8.66 0.81
CA VAL A 499 -1.89 -9.98 0.52
C VAL A 499 -0.74 -10.99 0.56
N THR A 500 -0.84 -12.00 1.41
CA THR A 500 0.17 -13.07 1.54
C THR A 500 -0.36 -14.43 1.12
N LYS A 501 -1.68 -14.59 1.08
CA LYS A 501 -2.37 -15.84 0.75
C LYS A 501 -3.70 -15.57 0.09
N ALA A 502 -4.08 -16.44 -0.82
CA ALA A 502 -5.42 -16.50 -1.40
C ALA A 502 -5.94 -17.94 -1.37
N CYS A 503 -7.20 -18.12 -1.00
CA CYS A 503 -7.91 -19.39 -1.09
C CYS A 503 -9.05 -19.25 -2.09
N TYR A 504 -9.15 -20.19 -3.03
CA TYR A 504 -10.14 -20.15 -4.10
C TYR A 504 -10.60 -21.56 -4.45
N LEU A 505 -11.77 -21.66 -5.07
CA LEU A 505 -12.23 -22.94 -5.62
C LEU A 505 -11.67 -23.10 -7.04
N ASP A 506 -10.96 -24.19 -7.30
CA ASP A 506 -10.57 -24.52 -8.66
C ASP A 506 -11.81 -24.90 -9.49
N PRO A 507 -12.13 -24.19 -10.58
CA PRO A 507 -13.29 -24.51 -11.39
C PRO A 507 -13.26 -25.94 -11.96
N ALA A 508 -12.07 -26.49 -12.25
CA ALA A 508 -11.93 -27.80 -12.87
C ALA A 508 -12.13 -28.95 -11.87
N SER A 509 -11.45 -28.91 -10.73
CA SER A 509 -11.51 -29.98 -9.71
C SER A 509 -12.57 -29.77 -8.64
N GLN A 510 -13.13 -28.56 -8.52
CA GLN A 510 -13.98 -28.14 -7.40
C GLN A 510 -13.31 -28.29 -6.03
N ALA A 511 -11.97 -28.39 -5.98
CA ALA A 511 -11.20 -28.41 -4.75
C ALA A 511 -10.88 -26.98 -4.29
N VAL A 512 -10.82 -26.78 -2.97
CA VAL A 512 -10.29 -25.53 -2.40
C VAL A 512 -8.77 -25.56 -2.54
N LEU A 513 -8.23 -24.64 -3.33
CA LEU A 513 -6.80 -24.43 -3.49
C LEU A 513 -6.33 -23.25 -2.65
N THR A 514 -5.10 -23.34 -2.16
CA THR A 514 -4.40 -22.25 -1.48
C THR A 514 -3.18 -21.85 -2.29
N GLY A 515 -3.11 -20.58 -2.65
CA GLY A 515 -1.94 -19.96 -3.26
C GLY A 515 -1.30 -18.93 -2.33
N TYR A 516 -0.02 -18.67 -2.58
CA TYR A 516 0.78 -17.73 -1.80
C TYR A 516 1.20 -16.54 -2.65
N ALA A 517 1.17 -15.37 -2.02
CA ALA A 517 1.39 -14.08 -2.66
C ALA A 517 2.62 -13.37 -2.09
N GLY A 518 3.18 -12.44 -2.87
CA GLY A 518 4.21 -11.53 -2.42
C GLY A 518 4.46 -10.42 -3.44
N LYS A 519 5.26 -9.42 -3.07
CA LYS A 519 5.71 -8.31 -3.93
C LYS A 519 7.22 -8.21 -3.86
N LEU A 520 7.88 -7.99 -5.00
CA LEU A 520 9.30 -7.67 -5.07
C LEU A 520 9.56 -6.16 -5.08
N GLY A 521 8.93 -5.41 -6.00
CA GLY A 521 9.29 -4.01 -6.28
C GLY A 521 10.39 -3.86 -7.34
N ASP A 522 10.72 -2.62 -7.70
CA ASP A 522 11.89 -2.25 -8.49
C ASP A 522 13.13 -2.05 -7.60
N PHE A 523 14.33 -2.24 -8.16
CA PHE A 523 15.59 -2.18 -7.43
C PHE A 523 16.05 -0.73 -7.20
N GLY A 524 16.53 -0.42 -6.00
CA GLY A 524 16.70 0.97 -5.54
C GLY A 524 18.14 1.40 -5.21
N LEU A 525 19.17 0.67 -5.64
CA LEU A 525 20.58 0.97 -5.32
C LEU A 525 21.42 1.09 -6.59
N GLY A 526 22.28 2.11 -6.66
CA GLY A 526 23.25 2.24 -7.76
C GLY A 526 22.60 2.38 -9.14
N SER A 527 22.86 1.44 -10.06
CA SER A 527 22.28 1.39 -11.41
C SER A 527 20.77 1.13 -11.43
N GLY A 528 20.18 0.69 -10.31
CA GLY A 528 18.73 0.51 -10.17
C GLY A 528 18.13 -0.64 -11.00
N SER A 529 18.95 -1.57 -11.51
CA SER A 529 18.52 -2.68 -12.35
C SER A 529 18.58 -4.02 -11.61
N TRP A 530 17.52 -4.83 -11.70
CA TRP A 530 17.51 -6.21 -11.21
C TRP A 530 18.42 -7.13 -12.04
N ALA A 531 18.82 -6.71 -13.25
CA ALA A 531 19.79 -7.46 -14.06
C ALA A 531 21.15 -7.63 -13.36
N ASP A 532 21.52 -6.66 -12.52
CA ASP A 532 22.80 -6.60 -11.80
C ASP A 532 22.70 -7.16 -10.36
N TYR A 533 21.62 -7.87 -10.03
CA TYR A 533 21.41 -8.37 -8.68
C TYR A 533 22.44 -9.44 -8.30
N ASP A 534 23.35 -9.10 -7.38
CA ASP A 534 24.24 -10.02 -6.68
C ASP A 534 23.68 -10.34 -5.27
N PRO A 535 23.29 -11.60 -4.98
CA PRO A 535 22.84 -12.00 -3.65
C PRO A 535 23.82 -11.64 -2.52
N GLN A 536 25.13 -11.74 -2.77
CA GLN A 536 26.15 -11.48 -1.75
C GLN A 536 26.21 -10.00 -1.33
N GLN A 537 25.82 -9.10 -2.24
CA GLN A 537 25.89 -7.65 -2.02
C GLN A 537 24.54 -7.04 -1.67
N HIS A 538 23.46 -7.59 -2.23
CA HIS A 538 22.17 -6.91 -2.27
C HIS A 538 21.08 -7.58 -1.43
N GLU A 539 21.22 -8.86 -1.09
CA GLU A 539 20.14 -9.63 -0.48
C GLU A 539 19.67 -9.07 0.87
N ALA A 540 20.62 -8.64 1.72
CA ALA A 540 20.32 -8.05 3.02
C ALA A 540 19.42 -6.81 2.93
N GLN A 541 19.38 -6.14 1.78
CA GLN A 541 18.56 -4.95 1.53
C GLN A 541 17.26 -5.27 0.76
N ALA A 542 17.29 -6.27 -0.12
CA ALA A 542 16.15 -6.68 -0.94
C ALA A 542 15.16 -7.53 -0.15
N ARG A 543 15.63 -8.56 0.56
CA ARG A 543 14.79 -9.56 1.22
C ARG A 543 13.84 -8.97 2.27
N PRO A 544 14.23 -8.03 3.16
CA PRO A 544 13.33 -7.48 4.16
C PRO A 544 12.12 -6.70 3.59
N LYS A 545 12.15 -6.34 2.30
CA LYS A 545 11.06 -5.60 1.63
C LYS A 545 9.94 -6.51 1.12
N VAL A 546 10.22 -7.81 1.03
CA VAL A 546 9.32 -8.82 0.48
C VAL A 546 8.45 -9.38 1.60
N ILE A 547 7.13 -9.32 1.43
CA ILE A 547 6.16 -9.81 2.41
C ILE A 547 5.52 -11.06 1.84
N MET A 548 5.60 -12.16 2.60
CA MET A 548 5.12 -13.49 2.23
C MET A 548 4.52 -14.17 3.46
N SER A 549 3.72 -15.21 3.24
CA SER A 549 3.17 -16.04 4.32
C SER A 549 4.27 -16.93 4.93
N ASP A 550 4.26 -17.13 6.24
CA ASP A 550 5.12 -18.12 6.91
C ASP A 550 4.83 -19.58 6.48
N GLU A 551 3.71 -19.82 5.80
CA GLU A 551 3.34 -21.13 5.25
C GLU A 551 4.04 -21.43 3.91
N THR A 552 4.75 -20.47 3.30
CA THR A 552 5.35 -20.62 1.98
C THR A 552 6.87 -20.84 2.03
N ASP A 553 7.41 -21.44 0.97
CA ASP A 553 8.86 -21.43 0.74
C ASP A 553 9.28 -20.05 0.26
N GLY A 554 9.61 -19.18 1.22
CA GLY A 554 9.98 -17.79 0.97
C GLY A 554 11.25 -17.66 0.11
N GLU A 555 12.16 -18.63 0.18
CA GLU A 555 13.39 -18.66 -0.63
C GLU A 555 13.04 -18.85 -2.11
N ALA A 556 12.34 -19.95 -2.41
CA ALA A 556 11.95 -20.29 -3.77
C ALA A 556 11.09 -19.19 -4.40
N MET A 557 10.20 -18.57 -3.61
CA MET A 557 9.36 -17.49 -4.12
C MET A 557 10.16 -16.20 -4.38
N PHE A 558 11.10 -15.84 -3.49
CA PHE A 558 11.97 -14.69 -3.67
C PHE A 558 12.85 -14.84 -4.93
N GLU A 559 13.54 -15.97 -5.07
CA GLU A 559 14.36 -16.28 -6.25
C GLU A 559 13.55 -16.21 -7.54
N ARG A 560 12.33 -16.76 -7.53
CA ARG A 560 11.41 -16.69 -8.67
C ARG A 560 11.08 -15.25 -9.06
N PHE A 561 10.79 -14.37 -8.10
CA PHE A 561 10.47 -12.98 -8.39
C PHE A 561 11.68 -12.20 -8.89
N VAL A 562 12.86 -12.42 -8.30
CA VAL A 562 14.12 -11.82 -8.78
C VAL A 562 14.38 -12.24 -10.22
N ARG A 563 14.19 -13.52 -10.56
CA ARG A 563 14.32 -14.01 -11.94
C ARG A 563 13.38 -13.27 -12.90
N TYR A 564 12.12 -13.05 -12.52
CA TYR A 564 11.16 -12.31 -13.33
C TYR A 564 11.62 -10.88 -13.59
N ALA A 565 11.99 -10.14 -12.54
CA ALA A 565 12.40 -8.76 -12.67
C ALA A 565 13.70 -8.62 -13.47
N ALA A 566 14.70 -9.46 -13.18
CA ALA A 566 15.99 -9.44 -13.85
C ALA A 566 15.89 -9.77 -15.35
N ALA A 567 14.94 -10.62 -15.76
CA ALA A 567 14.73 -10.93 -17.17
C ALA A 567 14.22 -9.72 -17.97
N GLY A 568 13.24 -8.98 -17.43
CA GLY A 568 12.74 -7.76 -18.06
C GLY A 568 13.78 -6.65 -18.11
N ASP A 569 14.54 -6.48 -17.03
CA ASP A 569 15.62 -5.49 -17.00
C ASP A 569 16.74 -5.83 -17.98
N ARG A 570 17.19 -7.09 -18.07
CA ARG A 570 18.16 -7.52 -19.08
C ARG A 570 17.67 -7.25 -20.50
N LYS A 571 16.39 -7.53 -20.77
CA LYS A 571 15.75 -7.25 -22.06
C LYS A 571 15.79 -5.76 -22.38
N HIS A 572 15.40 -4.92 -21.41
CA HIS A 572 15.43 -3.48 -21.56
C HIS A 572 16.85 -2.94 -21.82
N ASP A 573 17.81 -3.35 -21.01
CA ASP A 573 19.19 -2.86 -21.09
C ASP A 573 19.83 -3.23 -22.43
N ALA A 574 19.53 -4.42 -22.95
CA ALA A 574 19.97 -4.86 -24.28
C ALA A 574 19.33 -4.05 -25.40
N GLU A 575 18.01 -3.81 -25.37
CA GLU A 575 17.33 -2.99 -26.38
C GLU A 575 17.83 -1.53 -26.38
N VAL A 576 18.14 -0.95 -25.21
CA VAL A 576 18.77 0.37 -25.11
C VAL A 576 20.15 0.41 -25.75
N ARG A 577 20.90 -0.71 -25.72
CA ARG A 577 22.17 -0.87 -26.44
C ARG A 577 21.99 -1.18 -27.94
N GLY A 578 20.77 -1.27 -28.44
CA GLY A 578 20.46 -1.63 -29.82
C GLY A 578 20.61 -3.13 -30.12
N GLU A 579 20.63 -3.97 -29.07
CA GLU A 579 20.73 -5.42 -29.20
C GLU A 579 19.34 -6.05 -29.42
N SER A 580 19.25 -7.03 -30.33
CA SER A 580 18.04 -7.83 -30.50
C SER A 580 17.92 -8.82 -29.34
N THR A 581 16.76 -8.84 -28.69
CA THR A 581 16.46 -9.79 -27.61
C THR A 581 15.25 -10.64 -27.95
N PRO A 582 15.23 -11.93 -27.57
CA PRO A 582 14.04 -12.74 -27.75
C PRO A 582 12.85 -12.18 -26.95
N PRO A 583 11.61 -12.50 -27.34
CA PRO A 583 10.43 -12.26 -26.50
C PRO A 583 10.53 -13.00 -25.16
N LEU A 584 9.90 -12.46 -24.12
CA LEU A 584 9.71 -13.15 -22.84
C LEU A 584 8.67 -14.28 -22.98
N LEU A 585 7.62 -14.03 -23.74
CA LEU A 585 6.49 -14.94 -23.94
C LEU A 585 6.68 -15.86 -25.14
N CYS A 586 6.07 -17.04 -25.06
CA CYS A 586 5.81 -17.87 -26.25
C CYS A 586 4.30 -18.02 -26.50
N GLN A 587 3.90 -18.61 -27.62
CA GLN A 587 2.50 -18.81 -27.99
C GLN A 587 1.67 -19.51 -26.90
N GLN A 588 2.25 -20.50 -26.22
CA GLN A 588 1.57 -21.24 -25.16
C GLN A 588 1.15 -20.32 -24.00
N ASP A 589 1.99 -19.35 -23.64
CA ASP A 589 1.72 -18.40 -22.57
C ASP A 589 0.55 -17.49 -22.92
N ALA A 590 0.60 -16.89 -24.12
CA ALA A 590 -0.44 -16.00 -24.60
C ALA A 590 -1.79 -16.74 -24.72
N HIS A 591 -1.79 -17.96 -25.25
CA HIS A 591 -3.00 -18.79 -25.32
C HIS A 591 -3.53 -19.20 -23.94
N ALA A 592 -2.68 -19.38 -22.93
CA ALA A 592 -3.12 -19.62 -21.55
C ALA A 592 -3.85 -18.40 -20.99
N LEU A 593 -3.31 -17.19 -21.19
CA LEU A 593 -3.96 -15.93 -20.81
C LEU A 593 -5.30 -15.73 -21.55
N VAL A 594 -5.33 -15.92 -22.88
CA VAL A 594 -6.56 -15.82 -23.70
C VAL A 594 -7.66 -16.73 -23.15
N ARG A 595 -7.32 -17.98 -22.84
CA ARG A 595 -8.26 -18.95 -22.28
C ARG A 595 -8.82 -18.47 -20.95
N CYS A 596 -7.95 -18.01 -20.05
CA CYS A 596 -8.38 -17.50 -18.74
C CYS A 596 -9.32 -16.29 -18.87
N VAL A 597 -8.97 -15.32 -19.72
CA VAL A 597 -9.81 -14.13 -19.99
C VAL A 597 -11.16 -14.52 -20.59
N ARG A 598 -11.18 -15.44 -21.56
CA ARG A 598 -12.43 -15.93 -22.18
C ARG A 598 -13.31 -16.67 -21.17
N THR A 599 -12.72 -17.51 -20.31
CA THR A 599 -13.45 -18.20 -19.23
C THR A 599 -14.10 -17.19 -18.29
N LEU A 600 -13.37 -16.17 -17.82
CA LEU A 600 -13.95 -15.12 -16.97
C LEU A 600 -15.08 -14.37 -17.69
N ALA A 601 -14.89 -13.99 -18.95
CA ALA A 601 -15.90 -13.27 -19.73
C ALA A 601 -17.18 -14.10 -19.99
N GLN A 602 -17.08 -15.43 -19.97
CA GLN A 602 -18.20 -16.35 -20.18
C GLN A 602 -18.86 -16.79 -18.87
N ALA A 603 -18.31 -16.44 -17.71
CA ALA A 603 -18.89 -16.80 -16.43
C ALA A 603 -20.25 -16.11 -16.20
N ALA A 604 -21.16 -16.83 -15.54
CA ALA A 604 -22.51 -16.34 -15.25
C ALA A 604 -22.52 -14.98 -14.53
N GLY A 605 -21.54 -14.73 -13.65
CA GLY A 605 -21.39 -13.45 -12.95
C GLY A 605 -21.18 -12.23 -13.85
N PHE A 606 -20.70 -12.42 -15.08
CA PHE A 606 -20.55 -11.35 -16.07
C PHE A 606 -21.76 -11.18 -17.00
N GLU A 607 -22.75 -12.10 -16.98
CA GLU A 607 -23.95 -12.01 -17.83
C GLU A 607 -24.75 -10.71 -17.66
N PRO A 608 -24.95 -10.18 -16.43
CA PRO A 608 -25.63 -8.89 -16.24
C PRO A 608 -24.84 -7.68 -16.76
N TYR A 609 -23.57 -7.86 -17.16
CA TYR A 609 -22.63 -6.79 -17.46
C TYR A 609 -22.03 -6.91 -18.88
N PRO A 610 -22.87 -6.78 -19.93
CA PRO A 610 -22.47 -7.07 -21.32
C PRO A 610 -21.35 -6.17 -21.87
N ALA A 611 -21.21 -4.95 -21.36
CA ALA A 611 -20.11 -4.05 -21.75
C ALA A 611 -18.74 -4.58 -21.25
N MET A 612 -18.67 -5.02 -20.00
CA MET A 612 -17.44 -5.56 -19.41
C MET A 612 -17.05 -6.87 -20.08
N ARG A 613 -18.02 -7.75 -20.33
CA ARG A 613 -17.84 -8.98 -21.10
C ARG A 613 -17.25 -8.70 -22.49
N ARG A 614 -17.82 -7.73 -23.21
CA ARG A 614 -17.33 -7.35 -24.55
C ARG A 614 -15.88 -6.85 -24.49
N ASN A 615 -15.55 -6.02 -23.51
CA ASN A 615 -14.20 -5.50 -23.33
C ASN A 615 -13.20 -6.62 -23.02
N LEU A 616 -13.53 -7.57 -22.13
CA LEU A 616 -12.69 -8.73 -21.85
C LEU A 616 -12.43 -9.57 -23.11
N LEU A 617 -13.48 -9.86 -23.90
CA LEU A 617 -13.34 -10.60 -25.15
C LEU A 617 -12.46 -9.85 -26.16
N ALA A 618 -12.61 -8.52 -26.28
CA ALA A 618 -11.75 -7.72 -27.14
C ALA A 618 -10.27 -7.76 -26.72
N TYR A 619 -9.97 -7.80 -25.41
CA TYR A 619 -8.60 -8.01 -24.95
C TYR A 619 -8.10 -9.42 -25.26
N ALA A 620 -8.94 -10.45 -25.08
CA ALA A 620 -8.57 -11.81 -25.46
C ALA A 620 -8.23 -11.91 -26.96
N ASP A 621 -9.03 -11.30 -27.83
CA ASP A 621 -8.79 -11.30 -29.27
C ASP A 621 -7.51 -10.52 -29.64
N THR A 622 -7.22 -9.43 -28.93
CA THR A 622 -5.96 -8.68 -29.09
C THR A 622 -4.74 -9.52 -28.72
N VAL A 623 -4.79 -10.22 -27.58
CA VAL A 623 -3.71 -11.11 -27.13
C VAL A 623 -3.54 -12.29 -28.08
N GLU A 624 -4.64 -12.87 -28.57
CA GLU A 624 -4.61 -13.97 -29.54
C GLU A 624 -3.98 -13.56 -30.87
N ALA A 625 -4.28 -12.35 -31.36
CA ALA A 625 -3.65 -11.81 -32.57
C ALA A 625 -2.14 -11.57 -32.38
N ALA A 626 -1.72 -11.05 -31.21
CA ALA A 626 -0.31 -10.85 -30.88
C ALA A 626 0.44 -12.19 -30.73
N ALA A 627 -0.23 -13.23 -30.21
CA ALA A 627 0.35 -14.56 -30.03
C ALA A 627 0.94 -15.14 -31.32
N ALA A 628 0.33 -14.86 -32.48
CA ALA A 628 0.83 -15.35 -33.77
C ALA A 628 2.26 -14.88 -34.12
N GLN A 629 2.75 -13.81 -33.47
CA GLN A 629 4.10 -13.26 -33.66
C GLN A 629 5.12 -13.81 -32.65
N LEU A 630 4.66 -14.53 -31.63
CA LEU A 630 5.52 -15.12 -30.61
C LEU A 630 6.10 -16.47 -31.08
N PRO A 631 7.27 -16.86 -30.56
CA PRO A 631 7.84 -18.18 -30.85
C PRO A 631 6.94 -19.31 -30.30
N THR A 632 7.00 -20.48 -30.92
CA THR A 632 6.22 -21.67 -30.48
C THR A 632 6.80 -22.30 -29.21
N GLU A 633 8.12 -22.46 -29.15
CA GLU A 633 8.87 -22.93 -27.98
C GLU A 633 9.58 -21.75 -27.28
N SER A 634 9.91 -21.89 -25.99
CA SER A 634 10.64 -20.84 -25.28
C SER A 634 12.13 -20.85 -25.65
N ALA A 635 12.75 -19.67 -25.77
CA ALA A 635 14.20 -19.58 -25.97
C ALA A 635 15.01 -20.21 -24.81
N GLU A 636 14.44 -20.28 -23.60
CA GLU A 636 15.07 -20.96 -22.45
C GLU A 636 15.15 -22.50 -22.63
N GLN A 637 14.30 -23.11 -23.45
CA GLN A 637 14.40 -24.53 -23.81
C GLN A 637 15.52 -24.82 -24.81
N GLU A 638 15.95 -23.83 -25.61
CA GLU A 638 17.12 -23.95 -26.49
C GLU A 638 18.43 -23.91 -25.69
N VAL A 639 18.55 -23.01 -24.70
CA VAL A 639 19.78 -22.87 -23.89
C VAL A 639 19.99 -24.05 -22.92
N THR A 640 18.91 -24.69 -22.46
CA THR A 640 19.00 -25.92 -21.63
C THR A 640 19.20 -27.20 -22.45
N ARG A 641 18.79 -27.22 -23.73
CA ARG A 641 19.14 -28.33 -24.65
C ARG A 641 20.62 -28.32 -25.03
N ASP A 642 21.25 -27.16 -25.17
CA ASP A 642 22.68 -27.04 -25.48
C ASP A 642 23.60 -27.24 -24.25
N ARG A 643 23.07 -27.16 -23.03
CA ARG A 643 23.76 -27.52 -21.79
C ARG A 643 23.31 -28.90 -21.29
N GLY A 644 23.63 -29.93 -22.07
CA GLY A 644 23.34 -31.32 -21.71
C GLY A 644 23.83 -31.70 -20.31
N GLY A 645 22.91 -32.19 -19.47
CA GLY A 645 23.21 -32.77 -18.16
C GLY A 645 21.98 -32.94 -17.27
N ALA A 646 21.20 -34.00 -17.51
CA ALA A 646 20.19 -34.63 -16.64
C ALA A 646 19.50 -33.75 -15.56
N ALA A 647 18.27 -33.29 -15.85
CA ALA A 647 17.33 -32.83 -14.83
C ALA A 647 16.60 -34.04 -14.19
N PRO A 648 16.49 -34.12 -12.85
CA PRO A 648 15.60 -35.08 -12.22
C PRO A 648 14.16 -34.55 -12.25
N SER A 649 13.26 -35.29 -12.90
CA SER A 649 11.83 -35.04 -12.82
C SER A 649 11.34 -35.29 -11.38
N ARG A 650 10.90 -34.24 -10.69
CA ARG A 650 9.97 -34.38 -9.56
C ARG A 650 8.74 -33.54 -9.86
N ALA A 651 7.71 -34.23 -10.33
CA ALA A 651 6.34 -33.74 -10.29
C ALA A 651 5.97 -33.49 -8.82
N LEU A 652 5.59 -32.26 -8.50
CA LEU A 652 4.96 -31.91 -7.22
C LEU A 652 3.51 -32.39 -7.27
N SER A 653 3.28 -33.64 -6.86
CA SER A 653 1.95 -34.12 -6.46
C SER A 653 1.78 -33.85 -4.96
N ASN A 654 1.21 -32.70 -4.60
CA ASN A 654 0.73 -32.47 -3.24
C ASN A 654 -0.70 -33.03 -3.12
N SER A 655 -0.80 -34.31 -2.75
CA SER A 655 -2.02 -34.91 -2.23
C SER A 655 -1.73 -35.48 -0.84
N ALA A 656 -2.10 -34.74 0.20
CA ALA A 656 -2.22 -35.28 1.55
C ALA A 656 -3.65 -35.07 2.02
N ALA A 657 -4.51 -36.03 1.67
CA ALA A 657 -5.79 -36.23 2.34
C ALA A 657 -5.49 -36.79 3.73
N VAL A 658 -5.73 -36.01 4.78
CA VAL A 658 -5.75 -36.51 6.15
C VAL A 658 -7.17 -36.99 6.44
N SER A 659 -7.38 -38.30 6.38
CA SER A 659 -8.59 -38.95 6.88
C SER A 659 -8.50 -39.09 8.40
N CYS A 660 -9.34 -38.36 9.14
CA CYS A 660 -9.64 -38.67 10.53
C CYS A 660 -10.61 -39.86 10.58
N THR A 661 -10.18 -40.98 11.14
CA THR A 661 -11.08 -42.04 11.63
C THR A 661 -11.06 -42.05 13.14
N CYS A 662 -12.26 -42.02 13.72
CA CYS A 662 -12.54 -42.09 15.15
C CYS A 662 -11.98 -43.36 15.80
N ALA A 663 -11.49 -43.21 17.03
CA ALA A 663 -11.66 -44.14 18.15
C ALA A 663 -11.64 -43.31 19.44
#